data_AF-A0A0Q9QMY0-F1
#
_entry.id   AF-A0A0Q9QMY0-F1
#
_cell.length_a   1.000
_cell.length_b   1.000
_cell.length_c   1.000
_cell.angle_alpha   90.00
_cell.angle_beta   90.00
_cell.angle_gamma   90.00
#
_symmetry.space_group_name_H-M   'P 1'
#
loop_
_entity.id
_entity.type
_entity.pdbx_description
1 polymer ?
#
loop_
_entity_poly.entity_id
_entity_poly.type
_entity_poly.pdbx_seq_one_letter_code
_entity_poly.pdbx_strand_id
1 'polypeptide(L)'
;MYKSSQLNDCWMFTKENDPAYASEKLKEWQMVTLPHTWNDKDGQGGEEPYHRGACWYQRELEIDEAALGKRYYLEIGAAGNIGHVYINGQLAGESRCGYAMFRVSLNPYLKAGGNRISIQVDNSYDNEVYPLLADFTFFGGLYREVKLLVMDDIHFDVMDNGRDGVYLTQTSLGEERFQLDVHGRIVNEFSRSVQASVEAELRDHLGNTVWQDNSILALMANSEFAFKGEISSPVLWNGIEQPYLYTAFISVKVQGQVIDSRQIEIGFRTVELSSERGVILNGKPIKINGVCRHQDFGGVGNAITKEHMDLDMDIIREVGVNSIRLAHYQHDDYFYSLCDRYGLLVWAEIPYISIPSTKDLESRNAVEQLERLIKQAYNHSSIYCWGVQNEITIAVETENTYRTIQKLVDMTRQLDRSRFVVQANINGVADDSIINSFTDLVGYNLYYGWYYGEIDDLGTRLDEFHRTSPNVPVLVSEYGVDTNPNYHSYKPKVQDYTEEYQLKFHHNALQTFQERPYVLGGYVWNMFDFGSANRNEGGEKGKNLKGLVTIDRTLKKDSFYLCKAYWSQDPFVYLAGRRFIHRHQERNDIKVLTNMNHIRVYHNDELLAEMRGSERVFEVKDVTLVQGENRIRVEGIQADVVHVDEMVLIPVMEANQSYIHVKEEKTKHVVNWFENFDLSGDGQIELKDGCFSIYDTIEDLYTHVDAKAVFLKYFGHTTNNPFFEVTKGVMSIEKMSQLAFYEIPLELLSVIQKELNIIPK
;
A
#
# COMPACT_ATOMS: atom_id res chain seq x y z
N MET A 1 4.28 5.72 35.92
CA MET A 1 4.51 6.65 34.81
C MET A 1 4.95 5.80 33.63
N TYR A 2 4.24 5.89 32.51
CA TYR A 2 4.61 5.19 31.27
C TYR A 2 6.05 5.53 30.89
N LYS A 3 6.87 4.50 30.76
CA LYS A 3 8.23 4.60 30.23
C LYS A 3 8.37 3.61 29.09
N SER A 4 8.89 4.09 27.97
CA SER A 4 9.31 3.23 26.86
C SER A 4 10.80 3.44 26.61
N SER A 5 11.47 2.37 26.19
CA SER A 5 12.85 2.40 25.73
C SER A 5 12.94 1.62 24.42
N GLN A 6 13.63 2.19 23.43
CA GLN A 6 13.88 1.51 22.17
C GLN A 6 14.89 0.39 22.40
N LEU A 7 14.57 -0.80 21.89
CA LEU A 7 15.44 -1.97 21.86
C LEU A 7 15.83 -2.25 20.41
N ASN A 8 16.41 -1.27 19.71
CA ASN A 8 16.76 -1.43 18.30
C ASN A 8 18.20 -1.92 18.08
N ASP A 9 19.12 -1.61 18.98
CA ASP A 9 20.53 -2.02 18.90
C ASP A 9 20.78 -3.46 19.39
N CYS A 10 22.03 -3.94 19.34
CA CYS A 10 22.47 -5.15 20.04
C CYS A 10 21.68 -6.44 19.75
N TRP A 11 21.08 -6.59 18.56
CA TRP A 11 20.45 -7.84 18.14
C TRP A 11 21.45 -8.74 17.43
N MET A 12 21.56 -9.98 17.88
CA MET A 12 22.25 -11.05 17.17
C MET A 12 21.26 -11.69 16.21
N PHE A 13 21.60 -11.79 14.93
CA PHE A 13 20.73 -12.32 13.89
C PHE A 13 21.39 -13.50 13.15
N THR A 14 20.59 -14.51 12.82
CA THR A 14 21.00 -15.60 11.92
C THR A 14 19.87 -16.03 10.98
N LYS A 15 20.26 -16.42 9.76
CA LYS A 15 19.36 -17.07 8.79
C LYS A 15 19.20 -18.57 9.06
N GLU A 16 20.00 -19.15 9.95
CA GLU A 16 19.87 -20.56 10.33
C GLU A 16 18.61 -20.77 11.16
N ASN A 17 17.74 -21.69 10.71
CA ASN A 17 16.56 -22.07 11.46
C ASN A 17 16.82 -23.32 12.33
N ASP A 18 17.29 -23.11 13.57
CA ASP A 18 17.40 -24.16 14.58
C ASP A 18 16.42 -23.86 15.74
N PRO A 19 15.37 -24.67 15.96
CA PRO A 19 14.42 -24.48 17.06
C PRO A 19 15.07 -24.45 18.45
N ALA A 20 16.29 -24.99 18.63
CA ALA A 20 17.04 -24.88 19.87
C ALA A 20 17.34 -23.42 20.24
N TYR A 21 17.38 -22.49 19.27
CA TYR A 21 17.59 -21.06 19.49
C TYR A 21 16.46 -20.35 20.27
N ALA A 22 15.35 -21.04 20.55
CA ALA A 22 14.40 -20.60 21.57
C ALA A 22 15.07 -20.45 22.94
N SER A 23 15.93 -21.40 23.34
CA SER A 23 16.54 -21.48 24.67
C SER A 23 18.08 -21.35 24.67
N GLU A 24 18.73 -21.80 23.60
CA GLU A 24 20.18 -21.78 23.44
C GLU A 24 20.68 -20.49 22.77
N LYS A 25 21.99 -20.23 22.84
CA LYS A 25 22.61 -19.11 22.13
C LYS A 25 22.74 -19.42 20.64
N LEU A 26 22.64 -18.40 19.78
CA LEU A 26 22.98 -18.54 18.36
C LEU A 26 24.44 -19.01 18.20
N LYS A 27 24.68 -19.99 17.32
CA LYS A 27 26.03 -20.51 17.04
C LYS A 27 26.81 -19.55 16.13
N GLU A 28 26.23 -19.27 14.96
CA GLU A 28 26.73 -18.28 14.00
C GLU A 28 25.71 -17.17 13.85
N TRP A 29 26.14 -15.94 14.04
CA TRP A 29 25.27 -14.77 14.00
C TRP A 29 26.04 -13.53 13.55
N GLN A 30 25.30 -12.53 13.10
CA GLN A 30 25.77 -11.18 12.84
C GLN A 30 25.04 -10.18 13.72
N MET A 31 25.72 -9.11 14.12
CA MET A 31 25.07 -8.04 14.87
C MET A 31 24.28 -7.16 13.90
N VAL A 32 23.02 -6.89 14.22
CA VAL A 32 22.13 -6.03 13.43
C VAL A 32 21.51 -4.96 14.32
N THR A 33 21.07 -3.88 13.68
CA THR A 33 20.28 -2.82 14.32
C THR A 33 18.93 -2.75 13.62
N LEU A 34 17.86 -2.67 14.41
CA LEU A 34 16.50 -2.54 13.91
C LEU A 34 16.23 -1.08 13.49
N PRO A 35 15.38 -0.84 12.48
CA PRO A 35 14.68 -1.84 11.67
C PRO A 35 15.63 -2.67 10.80
N HIS A 36 15.35 -3.97 10.65
CA HIS A 36 16.17 -4.90 9.87
C HIS A 36 15.32 -5.88 9.06
N THR A 37 15.69 -6.09 7.79
CA THR A 37 15.19 -7.15 6.93
C THR A 37 16.36 -7.92 6.34
N TRP A 38 16.19 -9.22 6.14
CA TRP A 38 17.18 -10.04 5.44
C TRP A 38 16.99 -10.08 3.92
N ASN A 39 15.97 -9.35 3.43
CA ASN A 39 15.59 -9.26 2.02
C ASN A 39 15.86 -7.88 1.40
N ASP A 40 16.77 -7.09 2.00
CA ASP A 40 17.17 -5.76 1.53
C ASP A 40 17.72 -5.76 0.09
N LYS A 41 18.38 -6.86 -0.30
CA LYS A 41 19.00 -7.04 -1.63
C LYS A 41 18.25 -8.03 -2.52
N ASP A 42 18.06 -9.27 -2.06
CA ASP A 42 17.45 -10.34 -2.86
C ASP A 42 15.97 -10.06 -3.19
N GLY A 43 15.32 -9.21 -2.39
CA GLY A 43 13.95 -8.75 -2.55
C GLY A 43 13.74 -7.65 -3.58
N GLN A 44 14.80 -7.05 -4.12
CA GLN A 44 14.76 -5.90 -5.04
C GLN A 44 15.62 -6.13 -6.31
N GLY A 45 15.86 -7.40 -6.67
CA GLY A 45 16.58 -7.76 -7.90
C GLY A 45 18.06 -8.12 -7.72
N GLY A 46 18.50 -8.44 -6.50
CA GLY A 46 19.86 -8.94 -6.23
C GLY A 46 20.25 -10.19 -7.02
N GLU A 47 21.55 -10.52 -6.98
CA GLU A 47 22.12 -11.70 -7.66
C GLU A 47 21.58 -13.02 -7.07
N GLU A 48 21.37 -13.03 -5.75
CA GLU A 48 20.84 -14.18 -5.03
C GLU A 48 19.32 -14.32 -5.20
N PRO A 49 18.80 -15.56 -5.22
CA PRO A 49 17.36 -15.79 -5.18
C PRO A 49 16.72 -15.22 -3.90
N TYR A 50 15.53 -14.67 -4.06
CA TYR A 50 14.71 -14.18 -2.95
C TYR A 50 14.49 -15.25 -1.87
N HIS A 51 15.10 -15.06 -0.70
CA HIS A 51 15.03 -16.00 0.41
C HIS A 51 13.75 -15.84 1.23
N ARG A 52 13.00 -16.95 1.38
CA ARG A 52 11.86 -17.06 2.29
C ARG A 52 12.05 -18.18 3.30
N GLY A 53 11.84 -17.91 4.57
CA GLY A 53 11.99 -18.89 5.65
C GLY A 53 12.07 -18.27 7.04
N ALA A 54 12.12 -19.13 8.05
CA ALA A 54 12.31 -18.74 9.43
C ALA A 54 13.76 -18.34 9.72
N CYS A 55 13.94 -17.18 10.35
CA CYS A 55 15.22 -16.67 10.84
C CYS A 55 15.10 -16.29 12.33
N TRP A 56 16.23 -16.10 13.01
CA TRP A 56 16.26 -15.86 14.45
C TRP A 56 16.97 -14.56 14.82
N TYR A 57 16.39 -13.84 15.77
CA TYR A 57 16.97 -12.68 16.45
C TYR A 57 17.13 -13.00 17.95
N GLN A 58 18.24 -12.60 18.55
CA GLN A 58 18.47 -12.71 20.00
C GLN A 58 19.01 -11.43 20.60
N ARG A 59 18.54 -11.10 21.80
CA ARG A 59 19.01 -9.98 22.61
C ARG A 59 19.01 -10.37 24.10
N GLU A 60 19.95 -9.83 24.86
CA GLU A 60 19.96 -9.95 26.33
C GLU A 60 19.34 -8.69 26.96
N LEU A 61 18.56 -8.89 28.03
CA LEU A 61 17.93 -7.85 28.82
C LEU A 61 18.27 -8.06 30.30
N GLU A 62 18.88 -7.07 30.93
CA GLU A 62 19.15 -7.09 32.37
C GLU A 62 17.97 -6.49 33.14
N ILE A 63 17.45 -7.22 34.13
CA ILE A 63 16.38 -6.76 35.02
C ILE A 63 16.86 -6.82 36.47
N ASP A 64 16.95 -5.66 37.12
CA ASP A 64 17.27 -5.59 38.54
C ASP A 64 16.15 -6.22 39.39
N GLU A 65 16.52 -6.85 40.52
CA GLU A 65 15.55 -7.48 41.42
C GLU A 65 14.48 -6.50 41.92
N ALA A 66 14.88 -5.26 42.24
CA ALA A 66 13.96 -4.20 42.66
C ALA A 66 12.99 -3.77 41.54
N ALA A 67 13.34 -4.03 40.28
CA ALA A 67 12.56 -3.66 39.12
C ALA A 67 11.52 -4.73 38.72
N LEU A 68 11.60 -5.96 39.27
CA LEU A 68 10.64 -7.04 39.00
C LEU A 68 9.19 -6.73 39.42
N GLY A 69 8.99 -5.74 40.30
CA GLY A 69 7.66 -5.28 40.72
C GLY A 69 6.94 -4.39 39.70
N LYS A 70 7.57 -4.01 38.58
CA LYS A 70 6.94 -3.27 37.47
C LYS A 70 6.29 -4.21 36.46
N ARG A 71 5.45 -3.67 35.58
CA ARG A 71 4.87 -4.42 34.45
C ARG A 71 5.68 -4.16 33.19
N TYR A 72 6.09 -5.24 32.51
CA TYR A 72 6.94 -5.19 31.34
C TYR A 72 6.22 -5.79 30.15
N TYR A 73 6.21 -5.04 29.05
CA TYR A 73 5.69 -5.51 27.77
C TYR A 73 6.74 -5.29 26.69
N LEU A 74 6.92 -6.26 25.82
CA LEU A 74 7.69 -6.09 24.59
C LEU A 74 6.73 -5.68 23.49
N GLU A 75 6.89 -4.47 22.95
CA GLU A 75 6.18 -3.97 21.78
C GLU A 75 7.03 -4.22 20.54
N ILE A 76 6.52 -4.99 19.59
CA ILE A 76 7.18 -5.27 18.31
C ILE A 76 6.38 -4.54 17.24
N GLY A 77 7.01 -3.57 16.58
CA GLY A 77 6.33 -2.71 15.60
C GLY A 77 5.82 -3.46 14.36
N ALA A 78 6.56 -4.48 13.92
CA ALA A 78 6.16 -5.46 12.92
C ALA A 78 7.18 -6.62 12.85
N ALA A 79 6.70 -7.82 12.54
CA ALA A 79 7.52 -9.00 12.25
C ALA A 79 7.00 -9.68 10.99
N GLY A 80 7.67 -9.50 9.86
CA GLY A 80 7.22 -9.99 8.55
C GLY A 80 7.56 -11.48 8.37
N ASN A 81 6.63 -12.44 8.27
CA ASN A 81 5.16 -12.32 8.36
C ASN A 81 4.58 -12.97 9.63
N ILE A 82 5.29 -13.93 10.23
CA ILE A 82 4.93 -14.60 11.48
C ILE A 82 6.07 -14.37 12.48
N GLY A 83 5.75 -13.96 13.70
CA GLY A 83 6.71 -13.76 14.78
C GLY A 83 6.37 -14.60 16.01
N HIS A 84 7.35 -15.35 16.54
CA HIS A 84 7.25 -16.05 17.82
C HIS A 84 8.27 -15.48 18.80
N VAL A 85 7.81 -15.05 19.98
CA VAL A 85 8.65 -14.43 21.02
C VAL A 85 8.87 -15.42 22.15
N TYR A 86 10.14 -15.70 22.44
CA TYR A 86 10.57 -16.54 23.54
C TYR A 86 11.37 -15.74 24.56
N ILE A 87 11.09 -15.98 25.84
CA ILE A 87 11.82 -15.40 26.96
C ILE A 87 12.41 -16.53 27.78
N ASN A 88 13.74 -16.57 27.90
CA ASN A 88 14.46 -17.62 28.62
C ASN A 88 14.06 -19.05 28.17
N GLY A 89 13.80 -19.26 26.87
CA GLY A 89 13.38 -20.55 26.32
C GLY A 89 11.88 -20.84 26.32
N GLN A 90 11.06 -19.98 26.94
CA GLN A 90 9.61 -20.18 27.03
C GLN A 90 8.88 -19.29 26.03
N LEU A 91 7.92 -19.86 25.27
CA LEU A 91 7.07 -19.09 24.38
C LEU A 91 6.21 -18.11 25.18
N ALA A 92 6.37 -16.82 24.90
CA ALA A 92 5.70 -15.73 25.59
C ALA A 92 4.56 -15.13 24.76
N GLY A 93 4.65 -15.16 23.44
CA GLY A 93 3.59 -14.68 22.55
C GLY A 93 3.92 -14.88 21.07
N GLU A 94 2.91 -14.65 20.23
CA GLU A 94 3.02 -14.80 18.78
C GLU A 94 2.21 -13.73 18.05
N SER A 95 2.53 -13.53 16.77
CA SER A 95 1.74 -12.71 15.84
C SER A 95 1.81 -13.29 14.44
N ARG A 96 0.65 -13.38 13.79
CA ARG A 96 0.51 -13.76 12.37
C ARG A 96 0.12 -12.55 11.50
N CYS A 97 0.28 -11.34 12.03
CA CYS A 97 -0.03 -10.09 11.35
C CYS A 97 1.27 -9.35 11.00
N GLY A 98 1.81 -9.61 9.79
CA GLY A 98 3.14 -9.15 9.40
C GLY A 98 3.35 -7.64 9.35
N TYR A 99 2.28 -6.85 9.38
CA TYR A 99 2.28 -5.39 9.21
C TYR A 99 1.73 -4.61 10.41
N ALA A 100 1.24 -5.31 11.42
CA ALA A 100 0.63 -4.72 12.60
C ALA A 100 1.58 -4.83 13.79
N MET A 101 1.54 -3.81 14.66
CA MET A 101 2.21 -3.88 15.96
C MET A 101 1.55 -4.96 16.82
N PHE A 102 2.34 -5.62 17.67
CA PHE A 102 1.82 -6.48 18.73
C PHE A 102 2.65 -6.37 20.00
N ARG A 103 2.05 -6.74 21.13
CA ARG A 103 2.69 -6.70 22.45
C ARG A 103 2.65 -8.05 23.13
N VAL A 104 3.69 -8.32 23.91
CA VAL A 104 3.83 -9.54 24.71
C VAL A 104 4.13 -9.15 26.16
N SER A 105 3.35 -9.66 27.11
CA SER A 105 3.64 -9.49 28.55
C SER A 105 4.84 -10.34 28.95
N LEU A 106 5.84 -9.72 29.56
CA LEU A 106 7.10 -10.38 29.89
C LEU A 106 7.14 -10.93 31.31
N ASN A 107 6.40 -10.33 32.24
CA ASN A 107 6.48 -10.62 33.69
C ASN A 107 6.47 -12.11 34.07
N PRO A 108 5.63 -12.99 33.46
CA PRO A 108 5.62 -14.41 33.83
C PRO A 108 6.94 -15.14 33.55
N TYR A 109 7.81 -14.57 32.71
CA TYR A 109 9.02 -15.21 32.19
C TYR A 109 10.32 -14.56 32.67
N LEU A 110 10.23 -13.38 33.30
CA LEU A 110 11.38 -12.61 33.77
C LEU A 110 11.93 -13.16 35.09
N LYS A 111 13.25 -13.02 35.24
CA LYS A 111 13.99 -13.25 36.49
C LYS A 111 14.93 -12.08 36.77
N ALA A 112 15.41 -11.96 38.01
CA ALA A 112 16.47 -11.01 38.33
C ALA A 112 17.76 -11.35 37.56
N GLY A 113 18.46 -10.32 37.08
CA GLY A 113 19.65 -10.42 36.23
C GLY A 113 19.30 -10.58 34.75
N GLY A 114 20.17 -11.31 34.02
CA GLY A 114 20.06 -11.48 32.57
C GLY A 114 18.90 -12.35 32.12
N ASN A 115 18.14 -11.82 31.16
CA ASN A 115 17.02 -12.47 30.49
C ASN A 115 17.27 -12.48 28.98
N ARG A 116 17.18 -13.67 28.37
CA ARG A 116 17.31 -13.82 26.92
C ARG A 116 15.97 -13.62 26.24
N ILE A 117 15.93 -12.72 25.26
CA ILE A 117 14.83 -12.56 24.33
C ILE A 117 15.26 -13.22 23.02
N SER A 118 14.53 -14.25 22.58
CA SER A 118 14.70 -14.86 21.26
C SER A 118 13.44 -14.63 20.45
N ILE A 119 13.55 -14.15 19.22
CA ILE A 119 12.42 -13.94 18.32
C ILE A 119 12.70 -14.70 17.02
N GLN A 120 11.84 -15.68 16.72
CA GLN A 120 11.81 -16.31 15.40
C GLN A 120 10.87 -15.51 14.51
N VAL A 121 11.33 -15.17 13.31
CA VAL A 121 10.51 -14.48 12.30
C VAL A 121 10.51 -15.30 11.02
N ASP A 122 9.35 -15.55 10.43
CA ASP A 122 9.19 -16.39 9.25
C ASP A 122 8.33 -15.71 8.17
N ASN A 123 8.87 -15.57 6.96
CA ASN A 123 8.15 -15.07 5.78
C ASN A 123 7.91 -16.15 4.71
N SER A 124 8.05 -17.43 5.04
CA SER A 124 7.67 -18.55 4.19
C SER A 124 6.19 -18.52 3.81
N TYR A 125 5.81 -19.31 2.82
CA TYR A 125 4.41 -19.40 2.42
C TYR A 125 3.60 -20.16 3.46
N ASP A 126 2.55 -19.52 3.96
CA ASP A 126 1.53 -20.11 4.81
C ASP A 126 0.17 -19.73 4.23
N ASN A 127 -0.65 -20.72 3.86
CA ASN A 127 -1.95 -20.48 3.22
C ASN A 127 -2.97 -19.81 4.17
N GLU A 128 -2.67 -19.66 5.45
CA GLU A 128 -3.53 -18.98 6.44
C GLU A 128 -3.01 -17.58 6.81
N VAL A 129 -1.92 -17.08 6.22
CA VAL A 129 -1.33 -15.78 6.54
C VAL A 129 -1.19 -14.90 5.31
N TYR A 130 -2.03 -13.86 5.24
CA TYR A 130 -2.01 -12.90 4.15
C TYR A 130 -0.83 -11.91 4.28
N PRO A 131 -0.23 -11.48 3.14
CA PRO A 131 -0.59 -11.78 1.75
C PRO A 131 -0.14 -13.18 1.30
N LEU A 132 -0.99 -13.84 0.50
CA LEU A 132 -0.69 -15.16 -0.09
C LEU A 132 0.01 -15.04 -1.44
N LEU A 133 -0.50 -14.12 -2.28
CA LEU A 133 -0.01 -13.81 -3.60
C LEU A 133 -0.18 -12.31 -3.85
N ALA A 134 0.88 -11.62 -4.24
CA ALA A 134 0.82 -10.22 -4.66
C ALA A 134 2.07 -9.84 -5.47
N ASP A 135 1.98 -8.71 -6.18
CA ASP A 135 3.07 -8.15 -6.99
C ASP A 135 4.01 -7.25 -6.17
N PHE A 136 4.39 -7.66 -4.95
CA PHE A 136 5.40 -7.00 -4.13
C PHE A 136 6.17 -8.03 -3.28
N THR A 137 7.39 -7.69 -2.88
CA THR A 137 8.22 -8.58 -2.06
C THR A 137 7.72 -8.66 -0.61
N PHE A 138 7.60 -9.87 -0.07
CA PHE A 138 7.23 -10.11 1.34
C PHE A 138 8.48 -10.10 2.23
N PHE A 139 9.08 -8.92 2.40
CA PHE A 139 10.31 -8.75 3.15
C PHE A 139 10.21 -9.31 4.58
N GLY A 140 11.08 -10.27 4.90
CA GLY A 140 11.11 -10.88 6.22
C GLY A 140 12.02 -10.15 7.20
N GLY A 141 11.65 -10.13 8.48
CA GLY A 141 12.46 -9.56 9.55
C GLY A 141 11.70 -8.73 10.57
N LEU A 142 12.46 -8.19 11.54
CA LEU A 142 12.00 -7.18 12.48
C LEU A 142 12.21 -5.80 11.86
N TYR A 143 11.39 -5.49 10.85
CA TYR A 143 11.59 -4.35 9.96
C TYR A 143 10.99 -3.03 10.49
N ARG A 144 10.43 -3.04 11.71
CA ARG A 144 10.07 -1.85 12.49
C ARG A 144 10.67 -1.93 13.89
N GLU A 145 10.61 -0.82 14.61
CA GLU A 145 11.19 -0.71 15.95
C GLU A 145 10.63 -1.75 16.93
N VAL A 146 11.47 -2.16 17.88
CA VAL A 146 11.07 -2.93 19.07
C VAL A 146 11.26 -2.05 20.30
N LYS A 147 10.30 -2.06 21.21
CA LYS A 147 10.35 -1.27 22.46
C LYS A 147 10.08 -2.13 23.68
N LEU A 148 10.76 -1.81 24.78
CA LEU A 148 10.38 -2.27 26.10
C LEU A 148 9.51 -1.22 26.76
N LEU A 149 8.28 -1.59 27.09
CA LEU A 149 7.34 -0.77 27.84
C LEU A 149 7.41 -1.16 29.32
N VAL A 150 7.54 -0.17 30.20
CA VAL A 150 7.57 -0.34 31.66
C VAL A 150 6.44 0.46 32.28
N MET A 151 5.49 -0.24 32.88
CA MET A 151 4.29 0.35 33.51
C MET A 151 4.28 0.12 35.02
N ASP A 152 3.50 0.97 35.70
CA ASP A 152 3.05 0.71 37.07
C ASP A 152 1.86 -0.26 37.06
N ASP A 153 1.42 -0.73 38.23
CA ASP A 153 0.27 -1.63 38.38
C ASP A 153 -1.07 -1.03 37.90
N ILE A 154 -1.13 0.29 37.78
CA ILE A 154 -2.28 1.00 37.20
C ILE A 154 -1.78 1.72 35.95
N HIS A 155 -2.35 1.37 34.81
CA HIS A 155 -1.97 1.93 33.52
C HIS A 155 -3.13 1.83 32.52
N PHE A 156 -3.09 2.63 31.44
CA PHE A 156 -4.00 2.38 30.32
C PHE A 156 -3.69 1.03 29.70
N ASP A 157 -4.72 0.35 29.21
CA ASP A 157 -4.55 -0.97 28.64
C ASP A 157 -3.69 -0.93 27.37
N VAL A 158 -2.57 -1.64 27.41
CA VAL A 158 -1.66 -1.77 26.27
C VAL A 158 -1.83 -3.09 25.54
N MET A 159 -2.67 -4.00 26.02
CA MET A 159 -2.91 -5.32 25.44
C MET A 159 -4.25 -5.40 24.69
N ASP A 160 -4.90 -4.26 24.43
CA ASP A 160 -6.19 -4.18 23.77
C ASP A 160 -6.11 -4.25 22.23
N ASN A 161 -4.97 -4.66 21.65
CA ASN A 161 -4.64 -4.57 20.21
C ASN A 161 -4.56 -3.15 19.61
N GLY A 162 -4.88 -2.10 20.38
CA GLY A 162 -4.73 -0.71 19.98
C GLY A 162 -3.35 -0.15 20.28
N ARG A 163 -3.11 1.07 19.81
CA ARG A 163 -1.84 1.76 20.05
C ARG A 163 -1.78 2.33 21.46
N ASP A 164 -2.73 3.19 21.82
CA ASP A 164 -2.66 3.97 23.05
C ASP A 164 -3.52 3.41 24.20
N GLY A 165 -4.46 2.50 23.90
CA GLY A 165 -5.51 2.07 24.83
C GLY A 165 -6.60 3.13 25.06
N VAL A 166 -6.56 4.21 24.27
CA VAL A 166 -7.44 5.37 24.34
C VAL A 166 -7.83 5.78 22.91
N TYR A 167 -9.12 6.02 22.72
CA TYR A 167 -9.73 6.26 21.42
C TYR A 167 -10.51 7.57 21.45
N LEU A 168 -10.31 8.40 20.43
CA LEU A 168 -10.95 9.70 20.27
C LEU A 168 -11.86 9.66 19.04
N THR A 169 -13.14 9.93 19.25
CA THR A 169 -14.12 10.02 18.16
C THR A 169 -14.65 11.43 18.07
N GLN A 170 -14.68 11.98 16.86
CA GLN A 170 -15.31 13.27 16.58
C GLN A 170 -16.64 13.05 15.85
N THR A 171 -17.64 13.87 16.13
CA THR A 171 -18.92 13.87 15.40
C THR A 171 -19.38 15.31 15.20
N SER A 172 -19.62 15.72 13.96
CA SER A 172 -20.21 17.04 13.68
C SER A 172 -21.65 17.09 14.21
N LEU A 173 -21.96 18.15 14.94
CA LEU A 173 -23.31 18.47 15.42
C LEU A 173 -24.01 19.52 14.55
N GLY A 174 -23.35 19.96 13.47
CA GLY A 174 -23.77 21.11 12.66
C GLY A 174 -23.43 22.45 13.33
N GLU A 175 -23.68 23.55 12.61
CA GLU A 175 -23.50 24.93 13.13
C GLU A 175 -22.12 25.20 13.75
N GLU A 176 -21.05 24.70 13.11
CA GLU A 176 -19.66 24.80 13.60
C GLU A 176 -19.42 24.15 14.97
N ARG A 177 -20.19 23.13 15.34
CA ARG A 177 -20.02 22.40 16.61
C ARG A 177 -19.65 20.96 16.36
N PHE A 178 -18.76 20.45 17.20
CA PHE A 178 -18.35 19.04 17.20
C PHE A 178 -18.50 18.45 18.59
N GLN A 179 -18.92 17.20 18.64
CA GLN A 179 -18.81 16.37 19.81
C GLN A 179 -17.47 15.63 19.78
N LEU A 180 -16.73 15.65 20.87
CA LEU A 180 -15.56 14.82 21.14
C LEU A 180 -15.94 13.75 22.17
N ASP A 181 -15.85 12.48 21.78
CA ASP A 181 -15.94 11.34 22.68
C ASP A 181 -14.54 10.78 22.93
N VAL A 182 -14.14 10.67 24.20
CA VAL A 182 -12.85 10.10 24.62
C VAL A 182 -13.14 8.87 25.46
N HIS A 183 -12.65 7.70 25.07
CA HIS A 183 -12.88 6.47 25.82
C HIS A 183 -11.66 5.56 25.83
N GLY A 184 -11.61 4.65 26.80
CA GLY A 184 -10.53 3.68 26.90
C GLY A 184 -10.68 2.78 28.11
N ARG A 185 -9.67 1.93 28.32
CA ARG A 185 -9.62 0.99 29.44
C ARG A 185 -8.39 1.22 30.30
N ILE A 186 -8.57 1.12 31.61
CA ILE A 186 -7.51 1.16 32.61
C ILE A 186 -7.42 -0.22 33.26
N VAL A 187 -6.20 -0.74 33.31
CA VAL A 187 -5.87 -2.00 33.98
C VAL A 187 -5.43 -1.69 35.40
N ASN A 188 -5.91 -2.51 36.34
CA ASN A 188 -5.47 -2.51 37.73
C ASN A 188 -4.98 -3.91 38.10
N GLU A 189 -3.67 -4.06 38.24
CA GLU A 189 -3.00 -5.32 38.58
C GLU A 189 -3.10 -5.69 40.08
N PHE A 190 -3.65 -4.81 40.92
CA PHE A 190 -3.92 -5.14 42.32
C PHE A 190 -5.15 -6.05 42.46
N SER A 191 -5.13 -6.93 43.46
CA SER A 191 -6.30 -7.75 43.83
C SER A 191 -7.44 -6.97 44.49
N ARG A 192 -7.26 -5.67 44.74
CA ARG A 192 -8.22 -4.77 45.37
C ARG A 192 -8.56 -3.61 44.44
N SER A 193 -9.73 -3.01 44.65
CA SER A 193 -10.06 -1.76 43.98
C SER A 193 -9.17 -0.61 44.45
N VAL A 194 -8.84 0.29 43.52
CA VAL A 194 -8.07 1.51 43.80
C VAL A 194 -8.87 2.71 43.31
N GLN A 195 -9.08 3.70 44.18
CA GLN A 195 -9.66 4.97 43.74
C GLN A 195 -8.63 5.77 42.94
N ALA A 196 -9.02 6.18 41.74
CA ALA A 196 -8.22 7.02 40.87
C ALA A 196 -9.10 8.12 40.24
N SER A 197 -8.47 9.24 39.90
CA SER A 197 -9.07 10.26 39.04
C SER A 197 -8.56 10.06 37.63
N VAL A 198 -9.46 10.00 36.66
CA VAL A 198 -9.14 10.05 35.23
C VAL A 198 -9.48 11.44 34.74
N GLU A 199 -8.56 12.08 34.03
CA GLU A 199 -8.70 13.43 33.52
C GLU A 199 -8.42 13.44 32.01
N ALA A 200 -9.23 14.16 31.26
CA ALA A 200 -9.03 14.43 29.84
C ALA A 200 -9.00 15.94 29.61
N GLU A 201 -8.01 16.40 28.85
CA GLU A 201 -7.82 17.81 28.51
C GLU A 201 -7.47 17.94 27.03
N LEU A 202 -8.23 18.74 26.29
CA LEU A 202 -7.94 19.08 24.89
C LEU A 202 -7.30 20.47 24.85
N ARG A 203 -6.16 20.60 24.16
CA ARG A 203 -5.43 21.85 23.97
C ARG A 203 -5.30 22.23 22.51
N ASP A 204 -5.32 23.53 22.24
CA ASP A 204 -4.96 24.10 20.94
C ASP A 204 -3.44 24.08 20.70
N HIS A 205 -2.96 24.49 19.51
CA HIS A 205 -1.53 24.51 19.20
C HIS A 205 -0.72 25.55 20.01
N LEU A 206 -1.38 26.51 20.68
CA LEU A 206 -0.74 27.47 21.58
C LEU A 206 -0.63 26.91 23.01
N GLY A 207 -1.22 25.75 23.28
CA GLY A 207 -1.27 25.11 24.59
C GLY A 207 -2.42 25.59 25.47
N ASN A 208 -3.40 26.34 24.94
CA ASN A 208 -4.58 26.74 25.71
C ASN A 208 -5.57 25.57 25.78
N THR A 209 -6.13 25.34 26.98
CA THR A 209 -7.21 24.37 27.19
C THR A 209 -8.49 24.83 26.50
N VAL A 210 -8.99 24.03 25.56
CA VAL A 210 -10.27 24.28 24.86
C VAL A 210 -11.41 23.44 25.41
N TRP A 211 -11.10 22.30 26.03
CA TRP A 211 -12.06 21.45 26.73
C TRP A 211 -11.33 20.61 27.79
N GLN A 212 -12.01 20.30 28.89
CA GLN A 212 -11.50 19.39 29.91
C GLN A 212 -12.65 18.71 30.65
N ASP A 213 -12.44 17.48 31.08
CA ASP A 213 -13.36 16.72 31.92
C ASP A 213 -12.59 15.79 32.85
N ASN A 214 -13.21 15.38 33.96
CA ASN A 214 -12.61 14.46 34.92
C ASN A 214 -13.66 13.60 35.62
N SER A 215 -13.24 12.40 36.03
CA SER A 215 -14.09 11.49 36.80
C SER A 215 -13.25 10.77 37.86
N ILE A 216 -13.88 10.45 38.98
CA ILE A 216 -13.29 9.60 40.02
C ILE A 216 -13.89 8.21 39.88
N LEU A 217 -13.03 7.22 39.65
CA LEU A 217 -13.40 5.83 39.44
C LEU A 217 -12.83 4.94 40.55
N ALA A 218 -13.60 3.95 40.96
CA ALA A 218 -13.07 2.81 41.72
C ALA A 218 -12.56 1.78 40.71
N LEU A 219 -11.26 1.80 40.42
CA LEU A 219 -10.64 0.94 39.44
C LEU A 219 -10.65 -0.52 39.94
N MET A 220 -11.48 -1.35 39.31
CA MET A 220 -11.40 -2.81 39.36
C MET A 220 -10.35 -3.30 38.35
N ALA A 221 -10.13 -4.62 38.26
CA ALA A 221 -9.09 -5.22 37.40
C ALA A 221 -9.08 -4.65 35.97
N ASN A 222 -10.26 -4.48 35.38
CA ASN A 222 -10.47 -3.85 34.09
C ASN A 222 -11.59 -2.82 34.22
N SER A 223 -11.26 -1.54 34.07
CA SER A 223 -12.22 -0.45 34.24
C SER A 223 -12.26 0.42 32.99
N GLU A 224 -13.45 0.61 32.43
CA GLU A 224 -13.67 1.52 31.31
C GLU A 224 -13.87 2.95 31.82
N PHE A 225 -13.46 3.92 31.02
CA PHE A 225 -13.80 5.32 31.20
C PHE A 225 -14.30 5.91 29.88
N ALA A 226 -15.16 6.92 29.99
CA ALA A 226 -15.64 7.67 28.85
C ALA A 226 -15.93 9.12 29.26
N PHE A 227 -15.57 10.05 28.39
CA PHE A 227 -15.88 11.47 28.49
C PHE A 227 -16.53 11.93 27.19
N LYS A 228 -17.36 12.95 27.30
CA LYS A 228 -18.10 13.50 26.18
C LYS A 228 -18.15 15.01 26.29
N GLY A 229 -17.60 15.70 25.29
CA GLY A 229 -17.48 17.15 25.26
C GLY A 229 -18.04 17.75 23.98
N GLU A 230 -18.64 18.94 24.08
CA GLU A 230 -18.93 19.77 22.91
C GLU A 230 -17.80 20.78 22.72
N ILE A 231 -17.29 20.87 21.49
CA ILE A 231 -16.28 21.81 21.03
C ILE A 231 -16.96 22.79 20.08
N SER A 232 -17.05 24.05 20.49
CA SER A 232 -17.68 25.11 19.70
C SER A 232 -16.67 25.83 18.81
N SER A 233 -17.02 26.02 17.54
CA SER A 233 -16.21 26.68 16.51
C SER A 233 -14.73 26.26 16.50
N PRO A 234 -14.41 24.95 16.42
CA PRO A 234 -13.03 24.51 16.31
C PRO A 234 -12.40 25.00 15.00
N VAL A 235 -11.09 25.21 15.02
CA VAL A 235 -10.33 25.35 13.78
C VAL A 235 -10.29 23.98 13.11
N LEU A 236 -10.84 23.89 11.90
CA LEU A 236 -10.96 22.61 11.21
C LEU A 236 -9.61 22.12 10.68
N TRP A 237 -9.45 20.80 10.71
CA TRP A 237 -8.52 20.13 9.82
C TRP A 237 -9.14 20.16 8.42
N ASN A 238 -8.58 20.97 7.54
CA ASN A 238 -9.07 21.24 6.19
C ASN A 238 -8.12 20.73 5.11
N GLY A 239 -7.61 19.51 5.31
CA GLY A 239 -6.66 18.88 4.41
C GLY A 239 -5.40 19.71 4.23
N ILE A 240 -4.82 19.67 3.02
CA ILE A 240 -3.57 20.36 2.69
C ILE A 240 -3.63 21.88 2.85
N GLU A 241 -4.82 22.48 2.82
CA GLU A 241 -5.00 23.93 2.98
C GLU A 241 -4.80 24.37 4.43
N GLN A 242 -5.22 23.53 5.40
CA GLN A 242 -5.13 23.85 6.83
C GLN A 242 -5.16 22.57 7.68
N PRO A 243 -4.05 21.84 7.84
CA PRO A 243 -4.01 20.58 8.61
C PRO A 243 -3.94 20.84 10.13
N TYR A 244 -4.94 21.53 10.69
CA TYR A 244 -4.97 21.91 12.09
C TYR A 244 -5.17 20.70 13.01
N LEU A 245 -4.29 20.52 14.00
CA LEU A 245 -4.37 19.47 15.00
C LEU A 245 -4.42 20.07 16.41
N TYR A 246 -5.35 19.57 17.20
CA TYR A 246 -5.39 19.74 18.66
C TYR A 246 -4.63 18.59 19.32
N THR A 247 -4.28 18.76 20.59
CA THR A 247 -3.64 17.70 21.40
C THR A 247 -4.50 17.38 22.61
N ALA A 248 -4.94 16.12 22.71
CA ALA A 248 -5.61 15.58 23.88
C ALA A 248 -4.60 14.96 24.85
N PHE A 249 -4.67 15.36 26.11
CA PHE A 249 -3.93 14.80 27.24
C PHE A 249 -4.89 14.02 28.11
N ILE A 250 -4.67 12.70 28.24
CA ILE A 250 -5.49 11.82 29.07
C ILE A 250 -4.59 11.28 30.18
N SER A 251 -4.97 11.42 31.44
CA SER A 251 -4.15 11.00 32.57
C SER A 251 -4.95 10.25 33.63
N VAL A 252 -4.30 9.29 34.29
CA VAL A 252 -4.83 8.62 35.48
C VAL A 252 -3.98 9.01 36.68
N LYS A 253 -4.66 9.47 37.74
CA LYS A 253 -4.05 9.94 38.98
C LYS A 253 -4.50 9.11 40.17
N VAL A 254 -3.53 8.68 40.99
CA VAL A 254 -3.77 8.01 42.27
C VAL A 254 -3.19 8.87 43.38
N GLN A 255 -3.99 9.19 44.39
CA GLN A 255 -3.58 10.08 45.49
C GLN A 255 -2.99 11.42 45.01
N GLY A 256 -3.53 11.95 43.91
CA GLY A 256 -3.10 13.22 43.31
C GLY A 256 -1.82 13.15 42.45
N GLN A 257 -1.18 11.99 42.33
CA GLN A 257 0.00 11.79 41.48
C GLN A 257 -0.39 11.15 40.15
N VAL A 258 0.12 11.67 39.03
CA VAL A 258 -0.06 11.08 37.70
C VAL A 258 0.72 9.77 37.61
N ILE A 259 -0.01 8.67 37.43
CA ILE A 259 0.57 7.33 37.31
C ILE A 259 0.73 6.92 35.85
N ASP A 260 -0.18 7.31 34.96
CA ASP A 260 -0.05 7.08 33.53
C ASP A 260 -0.71 8.23 32.74
N SER A 261 -0.23 8.47 31.51
CA SER A 261 -0.74 9.51 30.61
C SER A 261 -0.60 9.14 29.14
N ARG A 262 -1.53 9.61 28.30
CA ARG A 262 -1.46 9.57 26.84
C ARG A 262 -1.55 10.99 26.27
N GLN A 263 -0.85 11.20 25.17
CA GLN A 263 -0.92 12.41 24.36
C GLN A 263 -1.31 11.99 22.94
N ILE A 264 -2.47 12.43 22.47
CA ILE A 264 -3.05 12.00 21.19
C ILE A 264 -3.48 13.23 20.41
N GLU A 265 -3.08 13.33 19.15
CA GLU A 265 -3.48 14.42 18.26
C GLU A 265 -4.83 14.13 17.59
N ILE A 266 -5.62 15.18 17.35
CA ILE A 266 -6.92 15.08 16.66
C ILE A 266 -7.22 16.37 15.88
N GLY A 267 -7.73 16.24 14.67
CA GLY A 267 -8.17 17.35 13.82
C GLY A 267 -9.66 17.26 13.50
N PHE A 268 -10.43 18.30 13.79
CA PHE A 268 -11.88 18.31 13.56
C PHE A 268 -12.23 18.49 12.08
N ARG A 269 -13.01 17.58 11.48
CA ARG A 269 -13.42 17.64 10.07
C ARG A 269 -14.71 16.89 9.80
N THR A 270 -15.35 17.21 8.67
CA THR A 270 -16.34 16.34 8.03
C THR A 270 -15.83 15.85 6.67
N VAL A 271 -16.09 14.59 6.36
CA VAL A 271 -15.93 14.07 4.99
C VAL A 271 -17.22 13.38 4.59
N GLU A 272 -17.71 13.73 3.41
CA GLU A 272 -18.91 13.17 2.81
C GLU A 272 -18.56 12.60 1.43
N LEU A 273 -19.33 11.62 0.98
CA LEU A 273 -19.24 11.04 -0.36
C LEU A 273 -20.49 11.39 -1.15
N SER A 274 -20.29 11.71 -2.43
CA SER A 274 -21.36 11.91 -3.39
C SER A 274 -20.98 11.20 -4.69
N SER A 275 -21.88 10.37 -5.21
CA SER A 275 -21.70 9.74 -6.52
C SER A 275 -21.68 10.74 -7.68
N GLU A 276 -22.15 11.98 -7.45
CA GLU A 276 -22.18 13.06 -8.45
C GLU A 276 -21.11 14.13 -8.23
N ARG A 277 -20.84 14.47 -6.96
CA ARG A 277 -19.96 15.59 -6.57
C ARG A 277 -18.60 15.15 -6.05
N GLY A 278 -18.34 13.85 -5.95
CA GLY A 278 -17.09 13.31 -5.46
C GLY A 278 -16.96 13.34 -3.94
N VAL A 279 -15.73 13.49 -3.45
CA VAL A 279 -15.42 13.63 -2.02
C VAL A 279 -15.64 15.08 -1.61
N ILE A 280 -16.29 15.30 -0.47
CA ILE A 280 -16.57 16.63 0.06
C ILE A 280 -15.90 16.74 1.43
N LEU A 281 -14.88 17.60 1.54
CA LEU A 281 -14.16 17.87 2.79
C LEU A 281 -14.64 19.21 3.36
N ASN A 282 -15.20 19.22 4.57
CA ASN A 282 -15.72 20.41 5.23
C ASN A 282 -16.69 21.24 4.33
N GLY A 283 -17.54 20.55 3.58
CA GLY A 283 -18.50 21.17 2.65
C GLY A 283 -17.94 21.58 1.29
N LYS A 284 -16.62 21.44 1.04
CA LYS A 284 -15.97 21.75 -0.24
C LYS A 284 -15.73 20.48 -1.05
N PRO A 285 -16.29 20.35 -2.27
CA PRO A 285 -15.97 19.24 -3.17
C PRO A 285 -14.49 19.26 -3.57
N ILE A 286 -13.86 18.10 -3.54
CA ILE A 286 -12.48 17.88 -3.98
C ILE A 286 -12.41 16.64 -4.88
N LYS A 287 -11.52 16.70 -5.87
CA LYS A 287 -11.05 15.52 -6.60
C LYS A 287 -9.91 14.88 -5.81
N ILE A 288 -9.87 13.55 -5.81
CA ILE A 288 -8.77 12.76 -5.28
C ILE A 288 -7.63 12.80 -6.30
N ASN A 289 -6.64 13.65 -6.01
CA ASN A 289 -5.37 13.74 -6.71
C ASN A 289 -4.39 12.88 -5.92
N GLY A 290 -4.53 11.56 -6.08
CA GLY A 290 -3.91 10.59 -5.20
C GLY A 290 -2.77 9.81 -5.83
N VAL A 291 -1.95 9.24 -4.95
CA VAL A 291 -0.92 8.26 -5.30
C VAL A 291 -1.00 7.07 -4.33
N CYS A 292 -0.65 5.88 -4.80
CA CYS A 292 -0.33 4.77 -3.91
C CYS A 292 1.12 4.88 -3.44
N ARG A 293 1.44 4.29 -2.28
CA ARG A 293 2.83 4.23 -1.77
C ARG A 293 3.08 2.89 -1.08
N HIS A 294 4.10 2.15 -1.54
CA HIS A 294 4.64 1.00 -0.80
C HIS A 294 5.67 1.44 0.26
N GLN A 295 5.90 0.61 1.29
CA GLN A 295 6.76 0.96 2.44
C GLN A 295 8.24 0.57 2.28
N ASP A 296 8.71 0.34 1.06
CA ASP A 296 10.10 -0.01 0.81
C ASP A 296 10.92 1.14 0.19
N PHE A 297 12.22 0.99 0.28
CA PHE A 297 13.21 1.93 -0.22
C PHE A 297 14.39 1.17 -0.82
N GLY A 298 15.01 1.74 -1.86
CA GLY A 298 16.12 1.11 -2.58
C GLY A 298 17.29 0.74 -1.67
N GLY A 299 17.66 -0.54 -1.67
CA GLY A 299 18.84 -1.06 -0.95
C GLY A 299 18.63 -1.36 0.54
N VAL A 300 17.45 -1.06 1.10
CA VAL A 300 17.10 -1.37 2.50
C VAL A 300 15.79 -2.17 2.64
N GLY A 301 15.13 -2.51 1.53
CA GLY A 301 13.82 -3.16 1.56
C GLY A 301 12.81 -2.34 2.36
N ASN A 302 12.00 -3.00 3.19
CA ASN A 302 11.03 -2.34 4.08
C ASN A 302 11.60 -1.94 5.46
N ALA A 303 12.91 -2.10 5.70
CA ALA A 303 13.55 -1.64 6.93
C ALA A 303 13.86 -0.13 6.87
N ILE A 304 12.82 0.67 6.64
CA ILE A 304 12.92 2.11 6.42
C ILE A 304 12.99 2.90 7.73
N THR A 305 13.68 4.04 7.72
CA THR A 305 13.77 4.95 8.87
C THR A 305 12.75 6.08 8.77
N LYS A 306 12.67 6.92 9.80
CA LYS A 306 11.84 8.14 9.76
C LYS A 306 12.31 9.11 8.69
N GLU A 307 13.62 9.20 8.45
CA GLU A 307 14.20 10.06 7.42
C GLU A 307 13.78 9.62 6.01
N HIS A 308 13.70 8.31 5.74
CA HIS A 308 13.14 7.80 4.48
C HIS A 308 11.65 8.18 4.34
N MET A 309 10.88 8.09 5.44
CA MET A 309 9.46 8.46 5.45
C MET A 309 9.24 9.97 5.28
N ASP A 310 10.09 10.80 5.88
CA ASP A 310 10.08 12.25 5.72
C ASP A 310 10.43 12.63 4.27
N LEU A 311 11.43 11.98 3.67
CA LEU A 311 11.78 12.18 2.25
C LEU A 311 10.63 11.78 1.32
N ASP A 312 10.00 10.62 1.55
CA ASP A 312 8.79 10.21 0.80
C ASP A 312 7.72 11.30 0.88
N MET A 313 7.47 11.83 2.09
CA MET A 313 6.46 12.86 2.32
C MET A 313 6.80 14.19 1.64
N ASP A 314 8.05 14.63 1.68
CA ASP A 314 8.48 15.86 1.00
C ASP A 314 8.24 15.78 -0.52
N ILE A 315 8.57 14.63 -1.12
CA ILE A 315 8.35 14.40 -2.56
C ILE A 315 6.85 14.33 -2.88
N ILE A 316 6.05 13.67 -2.05
CA ILE A 316 4.58 13.59 -2.19
C ILE A 316 3.95 14.98 -2.14
N ARG A 317 4.37 15.82 -1.18
CA ARG A 317 3.88 17.20 -1.04
C ARG A 317 4.27 18.07 -2.23
N GLU A 318 5.48 17.92 -2.75
CA GLU A 318 5.95 18.69 -3.89
C GLU A 318 5.08 18.49 -5.14
N VAL A 319 4.60 17.26 -5.39
CA VAL A 319 3.69 16.97 -6.51
C VAL A 319 2.30 17.59 -6.31
N GLY A 320 1.90 17.92 -5.08
CA GLY A 320 0.58 18.44 -4.77
C GLY A 320 -0.48 17.36 -4.51
N VAL A 321 -0.05 16.18 -4.04
CA VAL A 321 -0.96 15.10 -3.63
C VAL A 321 -1.88 15.59 -2.50
N ASN A 322 -3.17 15.25 -2.56
CA ASN A 322 -4.14 15.52 -1.48
C ASN A 322 -4.70 14.25 -0.81
N SER A 323 -4.39 13.08 -1.35
CA SER A 323 -4.80 11.79 -0.79
C SER A 323 -3.76 10.71 -1.07
N ILE A 324 -3.54 9.79 -0.14
CA ILE A 324 -2.64 8.66 -0.31
C ILE A 324 -3.35 7.34 -0.02
N ARG A 325 -3.16 6.36 -0.91
CA ARG A 325 -3.55 4.97 -0.66
C ARG A 325 -2.33 4.21 -0.16
N LEU A 326 -2.38 3.81 1.09
CA LEU A 326 -1.31 3.10 1.78
C LEU A 326 -1.48 1.59 1.57
N ALA A 327 -1.19 1.19 0.33
CA ALA A 327 -1.32 -0.15 -0.21
C ALA A 327 -0.09 -1.03 0.11
N HIS A 328 -0.23 -2.34 0.35
CA HIS A 328 -1.46 -3.15 0.48
C HIS A 328 -1.58 -3.68 1.90
N TYR A 329 -1.26 -2.85 2.89
CA TYR A 329 -1.12 -3.30 4.26
C TYR A 329 -1.03 -2.10 5.21
N GLN A 330 -1.13 -2.36 6.52
CA GLN A 330 -0.88 -1.34 7.52
C GLN A 330 0.54 -0.76 7.39
N HIS A 331 0.65 0.55 7.19
CA HIS A 331 1.94 1.27 7.21
C HIS A 331 2.39 1.64 8.63
N ASP A 332 3.63 2.13 8.74
CA ASP A 332 4.16 2.64 10.00
C ASP A 332 3.34 3.84 10.47
N ASP A 333 3.03 3.86 11.77
CA ASP A 333 2.27 4.93 12.42
C ASP A 333 2.86 6.31 12.22
N TYR A 334 4.18 6.42 12.18
CA TYR A 334 4.84 7.69 11.92
C TYR A 334 4.41 8.26 10.58
N PHE A 335 4.19 7.42 9.56
CA PHE A 335 3.73 7.87 8.25
C PHE A 335 2.27 8.35 8.28
N TYR A 336 1.39 7.70 9.05
CA TYR A 336 0.03 8.21 9.28
C TYR A 336 0.06 9.56 10.02
N SER A 337 0.93 9.73 11.02
CA SER A 337 1.13 11.03 11.69
C SER A 337 1.69 12.11 10.75
N LEU A 338 2.50 11.74 9.75
CA LEU A 338 2.89 12.69 8.69
C LEU A 338 1.67 13.08 7.85
N CYS A 339 0.81 12.13 7.50
CA CYS A 339 -0.42 12.40 6.74
C CYS A 339 -1.37 13.34 7.50
N ASP A 340 -1.53 13.13 8.82
CA ASP A 340 -2.29 14.04 9.70
C ASP A 340 -1.71 15.47 9.67
N ARG A 341 -0.40 15.60 9.89
CA ARG A 341 0.30 16.89 9.98
C ARG A 341 0.35 17.65 8.65
N TYR A 342 0.33 16.95 7.53
CA TYR A 342 0.38 17.56 6.20
C TYR A 342 -0.94 17.59 5.45
N GLY A 343 -2.04 17.11 6.06
CA GLY A 343 -3.37 17.32 5.50
C GLY A 343 -3.77 16.35 4.40
N LEU A 344 -3.14 15.18 4.32
CA LEU A 344 -3.47 14.17 3.32
C LEU A 344 -4.66 13.33 3.79
N LEU A 345 -5.63 13.08 2.92
CA LEU A 345 -6.61 12.03 3.16
C LEU A 345 -5.96 10.66 2.96
N VAL A 346 -6.26 9.69 3.83
CA VAL A 346 -5.66 8.35 3.78
C VAL A 346 -6.71 7.28 3.56
N TRP A 347 -6.48 6.44 2.56
CA TRP A 347 -7.03 5.09 2.45
C TRP A 347 -5.99 4.13 3.05
N ALA A 348 -6.32 3.50 4.17
CA ALA A 348 -5.51 2.45 4.79
C ALA A 348 -6.17 1.07 4.60
N GLU A 349 -5.41 0.01 4.34
CA GLU A 349 -5.96 -1.31 4.01
C GLU A 349 -5.18 -2.49 4.60
N ILE A 350 -5.80 -3.67 4.57
CA ILE A 350 -5.19 -4.96 4.95
C ILE A 350 -4.71 -5.72 3.70
N PRO A 351 -3.77 -6.67 3.84
CA PRO A 351 -3.27 -7.47 2.70
C PRO A 351 -4.22 -8.61 2.29
N TYR A 352 -5.54 -8.44 2.37
CA TYR A 352 -6.49 -9.39 1.80
C TYR A 352 -6.55 -9.19 0.29
N ILE A 353 -5.61 -9.83 -0.42
CA ILE A 353 -5.25 -9.52 -1.81
C ILE A 353 -5.10 -10.77 -2.69
N SER A 354 -5.48 -10.62 -3.96
CA SER A 354 -5.37 -11.59 -5.07
C SER A 354 -6.12 -12.91 -4.92
N ILE A 355 -5.84 -13.68 -3.87
CA ILE A 355 -6.45 -15.00 -3.69
C ILE A 355 -6.90 -15.18 -2.25
N PRO A 356 -8.08 -15.79 -2.01
CA PRO A 356 -8.47 -16.20 -0.69
C PRO A 356 -7.70 -17.44 -0.24
N SER A 357 -7.56 -17.59 1.07
CA SER A 357 -7.08 -18.81 1.74
C SER A 357 -8.01 -19.98 1.42
N THR A 358 -7.41 -21.15 1.19
CA THR A 358 -8.15 -22.41 1.02
C THR A 358 -8.20 -23.21 2.33
N LYS A 359 -7.38 -22.88 3.33
CA LYS A 359 -7.34 -23.52 4.66
C LYS A 359 -8.06 -22.74 5.75
N ASP A 360 -8.05 -21.41 5.70
CA ASP A 360 -8.71 -20.51 6.65
C ASP A 360 -10.00 -19.96 6.03
N LEU A 361 -11.01 -20.82 5.92
CA LEU A 361 -12.31 -20.46 5.31
C LEU A 361 -13.02 -19.33 6.06
N GLU A 362 -12.70 -19.15 7.35
CA GLU A 362 -13.23 -18.08 8.20
C GLU A 362 -12.47 -16.76 8.06
N SER A 363 -11.36 -16.75 7.31
CA SER A 363 -10.47 -15.60 7.11
C SER A 363 -10.08 -14.93 8.43
N ARG A 364 -9.78 -15.72 9.47
CA ARG A 364 -9.35 -15.25 10.80
C ARG A 364 -8.16 -14.31 10.71
N ASN A 365 -7.20 -14.59 9.85
CA ASN A 365 -6.04 -13.72 9.69
C ASN A 365 -6.40 -12.34 9.11
N ALA A 366 -7.28 -12.28 8.09
CA ALA A 366 -7.72 -11.01 7.51
C ALA A 366 -8.53 -10.19 8.54
N VAL A 367 -9.39 -10.87 9.32
CA VAL A 367 -10.14 -10.28 10.44
C VAL A 367 -9.17 -9.70 11.47
N GLU A 368 -8.19 -10.47 11.94
CA GLU A 368 -7.23 -9.98 12.94
C GLU A 368 -6.40 -8.80 12.43
N GLN A 369 -5.93 -8.84 11.18
CA GLN A 369 -5.20 -7.73 10.56
C GLN A 369 -6.07 -6.47 10.49
N LEU A 370 -7.36 -6.60 10.18
CA LEU A 370 -8.29 -5.47 10.14
C LEU A 370 -8.57 -4.88 11.52
N GLU A 371 -8.73 -5.74 12.53
CA GLU A 371 -8.92 -5.29 13.92
C GLU A 371 -7.76 -4.42 14.35
N ARG A 372 -6.55 -4.93 14.15
CA ARG A 372 -5.31 -4.26 14.55
C ARG A 372 -5.10 -2.99 13.74
N LEU A 373 -5.33 -2.99 12.43
CA LEU A 373 -5.25 -1.79 11.60
C LEU A 373 -6.16 -0.69 12.16
N ILE A 374 -7.45 -0.98 12.33
CA ILE A 374 -8.43 0.02 12.77
C ILE A 374 -8.09 0.52 14.17
N LYS A 375 -7.78 -0.37 15.13
CA LYS A 375 -7.53 0.05 16.51
C LYS A 375 -6.19 0.76 16.70
N GLN A 376 -5.17 0.39 15.94
CA GLN A 376 -3.86 1.03 16.04
C GLN A 376 -3.81 2.36 15.32
N ALA A 377 -4.57 2.53 14.24
CA ALA A 377 -4.61 3.75 13.45
C ALA A 377 -5.86 4.61 13.72
N TYR A 378 -6.68 4.25 14.72
CA TYR A 378 -8.00 4.84 14.99
C TYR A 378 -7.98 6.36 15.15
N ASN A 379 -6.94 6.87 15.81
CA ASN A 379 -6.85 8.28 16.19
C ASN A 379 -6.32 9.18 15.06
N HIS A 380 -5.88 8.61 13.92
CA HIS A 380 -5.40 9.41 12.79
C HIS A 380 -6.54 10.13 12.08
N SER A 381 -6.46 11.45 12.06
CA SER A 381 -7.49 12.32 11.46
C SER A 381 -7.46 12.28 9.93
N SER A 382 -6.32 11.95 9.34
CA SER A 382 -6.12 11.77 7.90
C SER A 382 -6.91 10.61 7.32
N ILE A 383 -7.09 9.52 8.07
CA ILE A 383 -7.76 8.30 7.56
C ILE A 383 -9.24 8.59 7.35
N TYR A 384 -9.71 8.47 6.11
CA TYR A 384 -11.11 8.69 5.75
C TYR A 384 -11.82 7.40 5.35
N CYS A 385 -11.09 6.37 4.96
CA CYS A 385 -11.65 5.07 4.65
C CYS A 385 -10.72 3.89 4.97
N TRP A 386 -11.34 2.73 5.21
CA TRP A 386 -10.69 1.45 5.47
C TRP A 386 -10.91 0.49 4.31
N GLY A 387 -9.81 0.02 3.71
CA GLY A 387 -9.82 -0.94 2.61
C GLY A 387 -9.90 -2.37 3.10
N VAL A 388 -10.91 -3.11 2.64
CA VAL A 388 -11.16 -4.49 3.07
C VAL A 388 -10.59 -5.55 2.13
N GLN A 389 -10.34 -5.23 0.85
CA GLN A 389 -9.75 -6.15 -0.13
C GLN A 389 -9.11 -5.42 -1.32
N ASN A 390 -8.15 -6.07 -1.97
CA ASN A 390 -7.60 -5.67 -3.26
C ASN A 390 -7.59 -6.85 -4.25
N GLU A 391 -8.24 -6.70 -5.40
CA GLU A 391 -8.24 -7.68 -6.50
C GLU A 391 -8.48 -9.12 -6.05
N ILE A 392 -9.23 -9.34 -4.97
CA ILE A 392 -9.35 -10.68 -4.35
C ILE A 392 -10.01 -11.71 -5.28
N THR A 393 -10.68 -11.22 -6.32
CA THR A 393 -11.35 -12.02 -7.34
C THR A 393 -10.50 -12.28 -8.59
N ILE A 394 -9.22 -11.86 -8.64
CA ILE A 394 -8.36 -12.03 -9.84
C ILE A 394 -8.23 -13.50 -10.27
N ALA A 395 -8.14 -14.44 -9.32
CA ALA A 395 -8.06 -15.86 -9.63
C ALA A 395 -9.38 -16.60 -9.37
N VAL A 396 -10.16 -16.20 -8.37
CA VAL A 396 -11.40 -16.89 -8.03
C VAL A 396 -12.43 -15.96 -7.40
N GLU A 397 -13.66 -16.09 -7.87
CA GLU A 397 -14.82 -15.47 -7.27
C GLU A 397 -15.74 -16.59 -6.76
N THR A 398 -15.94 -16.66 -5.44
CA THR A 398 -16.81 -17.66 -4.78
C THR A 398 -17.76 -16.99 -3.79
N GLU A 399 -18.83 -17.70 -3.41
CA GLU A 399 -19.70 -17.28 -2.31
C GLU A 399 -18.91 -17.07 -1.00
N ASN A 400 -17.84 -17.84 -0.76
CA ASN A 400 -16.98 -17.61 0.41
C ASN A 400 -16.23 -16.29 0.36
N THR A 401 -15.81 -15.87 -0.84
CA THR A 401 -15.18 -14.57 -1.07
C THR A 401 -16.15 -13.45 -0.72
N TYR A 402 -17.40 -13.52 -1.20
CA TYR A 402 -18.43 -12.54 -0.86
C TYR A 402 -18.74 -12.49 0.64
N ARG A 403 -18.90 -13.66 1.27
CA ARG A 403 -19.12 -13.76 2.73
C ARG A 403 -17.98 -13.15 3.53
N THR A 404 -16.74 -13.37 3.10
CA THR A 404 -15.55 -12.78 3.75
C THR A 404 -15.55 -11.26 3.61
N ILE A 405 -15.80 -10.71 2.41
CA ILE A 405 -15.88 -9.26 2.22
C ILE A 405 -16.95 -8.65 3.12
N GLN A 406 -18.16 -9.23 3.15
CA GLN A 406 -19.24 -8.73 4.02
C GLN A 406 -18.86 -8.80 5.51
N LYS A 407 -18.20 -9.88 5.95
CA LYS A 407 -17.70 -10.03 7.33
C LYS A 407 -16.71 -8.92 7.69
N LEU A 408 -15.78 -8.59 6.80
CA LEU A 408 -14.82 -7.50 6.99
C LEU A 408 -15.49 -6.12 7.00
N VAL A 409 -16.49 -5.89 6.14
CA VAL A 409 -17.32 -4.67 6.13
C VAL A 409 -18.06 -4.50 7.45
N ASP A 410 -18.76 -5.53 7.91
CA ASP A 410 -19.56 -5.49 9.13
C ASP A 410 -18.68 -5.26 10.36
N MET A 411 -17.52 -5.92 10.40
CA MET A 411 -16.52 -5.72 11.43
C MET A 411 -15.96 -4.29 11.43
N THR A 412 -15.66 -3.73 10.24
CA THR A 412 -15.22 -2.34 10.12
C THR A 412 -16.26 -1.40 10.74
N ARG A 413 -17.53 -1.57 10.38
CA ARG A 413 -18.66 -0.78 10.92
C ARG A 413 -18.93 -1.03 12.40
N GLN A 414 -18.47 -2.15 12.96
CA GLN A 414 -18.54 -2.40 14.39
C GLN A 414 -17.45 -1.65 15.15
N LEU A 415 -16.23 -1.62 14.61
CA LEU A 415 -15.07 -0.98 15.24
C LEU A 415 -15.02 0.53 15.02
N ASP A 416 -15.41 0.99 13.83
CA ASP A 416 -15.37 2.40 13.45
C ASP A 416 -16.51 2.77 12.50
N ARG A 417 -17.50 3.50 13.02
CA ARG A 417 -18.62 4.05 12.24
C ARG A 417 -18.35 5.45 11.70
N SER A 418 -17.23 6.06 12.08
CA SER A 418 -16.93 7.45 11.74
C SER A 418 -16.22 7.60 10.38
N ARG A 419 -15.85 6.47 9.76
CA ARG A 419 -15.11 6.40 8.49
C ARG A 419 -15.79 5.46 7.51
N PHE A 420 -15.47 5.62 6.24
CA PHE A 420 -16.03 4.81 5.16
C PHE A 420 -15.32 3.47 5.02
N VAL A 421 -16.01 2.49 4.45
CA VAL A 421 -15.44 1.23 3.99
C VAL A 421 -15.26 1.28 2.48
N VAL A 422 -14.09 0.83 1.99
CA VAL A 422 -13.74 0.83 0.56
C VAL A 422 -13.16 -0.52 0.14
N GLN A 423 -13.21 -0.80 -1.15
CA GLN A 423 -12.52 -1.94 -1.76
C GLN A 423 -11.84 -1.54 -3.08
N ALA A 424 -10.83 -2.29 -3.50
CA ALA A 424 -10.18 -2.16 -4.81
C ALA A 424 -10.48 -3.39 -5.66
N ASN A 425 -11.34 -3.24 -6.67
CA ASN A 425 -11.70 -4.30 -7.59
C ASN A 425 -10.69 -4.41 -8.74
N ILE A 426 -10.46 -5.63 -9.20
CA ILE A 426 -9.81 -5.84 -10.49
C ILE A 426 -10.74 -5.43 -11.64
N ASN A 427 -10.18 -5.10 -12.81
CA ASN A 427 -10.92 -4.70 -14.01
C ASN A 427 -12.08 -5.62 -14.41
N GLY A 428 -11.94 -6.92 -14.16
CA GLY A 428 -12.90 -7.96 -14.57
C GLY A 428 -14.16 -8.04 -13.70
N VAL A 429 -14.23 -7.33 -12.57
CA VAL A 429 -15.46 -7.29 -11.77
C VAL A 429 -16.54 -6.54 -12.53
N ALA A 430 -17.65 -7.23 -12.81
CA ALA A 430 -18.79 -6.69 -13.53
C ALA A 430 -19.38 -5.44 -12.84
N ASP A 431 -19.94 -4.53 -13.63
CA ASP A 431 -20.46 -3.24 -13.15
C ASP A 431 -21.63 -3.37 -12.18
N ASP A 432 -22.46 -4.40 -12.39
CA ASP A 432 -23.60 -4.77 -11.56
C ASP A 432 -23.29 -5.85 -10.52
N SER A 433 -22.00 -6.20 -10.34
CA SER A 433 -21.61 -7.20 -9.33
C SER A 433 -22.08 -6.78 -7.94
N ILE A 434 -22.60 -7.74 -7.19
CA ILE A 434 -23.13 -7.52 -5.84
C ILE A 434 -22.07 -6.95 -4.90
N ILE A 435 -20.78 -7.26 -5.10
CA ILE A 435 -19.70 -6.77 -4.25
C ILE A 435 -19.59 -5.24 -4.30
N ASN A 436 -19.99 -4.61 -5.41
CA ASN A 436 -20.00 -3.15 -5.54
C ASN A 436 -20.96 -2.48 -4.56
N SER A 437 -21.93 -3.23 -4.00
CA SER A 437 -22.91 -2.72 -3.04
C SER A 437 -22.53 -2.92 -1.58
N PHE A 438 -21.45 -3.65 -1.28
CA PHE A 438 -21.06 -3.96 0.10
C PHE A 438 -20.40 -2.79 0.82
N THR A 439 -19.65 -1.97 0.08
CA THR A 439 -18.81 -0.88 0.60
C THR A 439 -19.42 0.49 0.31
N ASP A 440 -18.94 1.53 0.98
CA ASP A 440 -19.48 2.88 0.85
C ASP A 440 -18.92 3.61 -0.40
N LEU A 441 -17.74 3.20 -0.89
CA LEU A 441 -17.19 3.58 -2.19
C LEU A 441 -16.39 2.43 -2.82
N VAL A 442 -16.28 2.44 -4.15
CA VAL A 442 -15.57 1.40 -4.91
C VAL A 442 -14.41 2.00 -5.68
N GLY A 443 -13.24 1.39 -5.51
CA GLY A 443 -12.08 1.58 -6.38
C GLY A 443 -12.01 0.49 -7.45
N TYR A 444 -11.63 0.85 -8.67
CA TYR A 444 -11.20 -0.12 -9.68
C TYR A 444 -9.73 0.09 -10.05
N ASN A 445 -8.98 -1.00 -10.14
CA ASN A 445 -7.63 -1.04 -10.68
C ASN A 445 -7.70 -1.11 -12.21
N LEU A 446 -7.38 -0.01 -12.89
CA LEU A 446 -7.60 0.17 -14.33
C LEU A 446 -6.32 0.57 -15.07
N TYR A 447 -5.87 -0.32 -15.95
CA TYR A 447 -4.62 -0.24 -16.73
C TYR A 447 -4.87 -0.20 -18.25
N TYR A 448 -5.91 0.51 -18.68
CA TYR A 448 -6.29 0.66 -20.10
C TYR A 448 -5.17 1.29 -20.92
N GLY A 449 -4.73 0.59 -21.98
CA GLY A 449 -3.57 0.94 -22.79
C GLY A 449 -2.27 0.27 -22.35
N TRP A 450 -2.23 -0.43 -21.22
CA TRP A 450 -1.02 -1.17 -20.78
C TRP A 450 -1.20 -2.67 -20.80
N TYR A 451 -2.20 -3.17 -20.06
CA TYR A 451 -2.51 -4.60 -19.96
C TYR A 451 -3.66 -5.03 -20.87
N TYR A 452 -4.54 -4.09 -21.24
CA TYR A 452 -5.72 -4.35 -22.04
C TYR A 452 -6.24 -3.04 -22.66
N GLY A 453 -6.98 -3.15 -23.76
CA GLY A 453 -7.58 -2.01 -24.46
C GLY A 453 -6.59 -0.92 -24.86
N GLU A 454 -7.14 0.24 -25.20
CA GLU A 454 -6.40 1.47 -25.51
C GLU A 454 -6.56 2.49 -24.38
N ILE A 455 -5.69 3.49 -24.31
CA ILE A 455 -5.74 4.51 -23.23
C ILE A 455 -7.10 5.22 -23.14
N ASP A 456 -7.73 5.49 -24.29
CA ASP A 456 -9.00 6.24 -24.37
C ASP A 456 -10.19 5.43 -23.85
N ASP A 457 -10.07 4.10 -23.74
CA ASP A 457 -11.14 3.22 -23.25
C ASP A 457 -11.42 3.40 -21.75
N LEU A 458 -10.50 4.02 -20.99
CA LEU A 458 -10.70 4.34 -19.57
C LEU A 458 -11.97 5.18 -19.36
N GLY A 459 -12.21 6.16 -20.22
CA GLY A 459 -13.40 7.02 -20.14
C GLY A 459 -14.68 6.22 -20.33
N THR A 460 -14.72 5.39 -21.37
CA THR A 460 -15.85 4.50 -21.67
C THR A 460 -16.17 3.57 -20.51
N ARG A 461 -15.14 2.92 -19.94
CA ARG A 461 -15.29 2.02 -18.79
C ARG A 461 -15.96 2.70 -17.58
N LEU A 462 -15.57 3.95 -17.31
CA LEU A 462 -16.12 4.73 -16.19
C LEU A 462 -17.55 5.19 -16.46
N ASP A 463 -17.85 5.61 -17.71
CA ASP A 463 -19.20 5.99 -18.13
C ASP A 463 -20.18 4.80 -18.02
N GLU A 464 -19.73 3.60 -18.39
CA GLU A 464 -20.51 2.36 -18.30
C GLU A 464 -20.81 1.96 -16.86
N PHE A 465 -19.81 2.02 -15.97
CA PHE A 465 -20.00 1.74 -14.55
C PHE A 465 -21.02 2.70 -13.94
N HIS A 466 -20.84 4.00 -14.15
CA HIS A 466 -21.71 5.01 -13.56
C HIS A 466 -23.15 4.90 -14.07
N ARG A 467 -23.34 4.57 -15.36
CA ARG A 467 -24.68 4.29 -15.92
C ARG A 467 -25.35 3.08 -15.26
N THR A 468 -24.58 2.05 -14.93
CA THR A 468 -25.08 0.80 -14.34
C THR A 468 -25.31 0.92 -12.84
N SER A 469 -24.42 1.62 -12.14
CA SER A 469 -24.37 1.78 -10.68
C SER A 469 -24.31 3.26 -10.27
N PRO A 470 -25.33 4.09 -10.61
CA PRO A 470 -25.26 5.56 -10.50
C PRO A 470 -25.17 6.08 -9.06
N ASN A 471 -25.54 5.26 -8.09
CA ASN A 471 -25.52 5.61 -6.67
C ASN A 471 -24.23 5.15 -5.96
N VAL A 472 -23.30 4.49 -6.65
CA VAL A 472 -22.05 3.99 -6.07
C VAL A 472 -20.94 4.98 -6.41
N PRO A 473 -20.35 5.68 -5.42
CA PRO A 473 -19.18 6.52 -5.64
C PRO A 473 -18.01 5.71 -6.18
N VAL A 474 -17.44 6.12 -7.31
CA VAL A 474 -16.37 5.40 -8.00
C VAL A 474 -15.08 6.22 -8.11
N LEU A 475 -13.95 5.56 -7.89
CA LEU A 475 -12.62 6.10 -8.17
C LEU A 475 -11.74 5.05 -8.85
N VAL A 476 -10.63 5.50 -9.44
CA VAL A 476 -9.61 4.59 -9.98
C VAL A 476 -8.56 4.32 -8.90
N SER A 477 -8.59 3.15 -8.29
CA SER A 477 -7.73 2.81 -7.14
C SER A 477 -6.29 2.50 -7.52
N GLU A 478 -6.06 2.16 -8.80
CA GLU A 478 -4.74 2.04 -9.41
C GLU A 478 -4.80 2.38 -10.90
N TYR A 479 -3.87 3.21 -11.36
CA TYR A 479 -3.55 3.41 -12.78
C TYR A 479 -2.07 3.80 -12.93
N GLY A 480 -1.37 3.22 -13.90
CA GLY A 480 0.02 3.55 -14.19
C GLY A 480 0.69 2.51 -15.07
N VAL A 481 1.89 2.80 -15.58
CA VAL A 481 2.58 1.96 -16.56
C VAL A 481 4.06 1.84 -16.25
N ASP A 482 4.63 0.64 -16.45
CA ASP A 482 6.05 0.42 -16.16
C ASP A 482 6.90 1.27 -17.09
N THR A 483 7.87 1.96 -16.50
CA THR A 483 8.66 2.97 -17.19
C THR A 483 10.11 2.92 -16.73
N ASN A 484 11.00 2.60 -17.67
CA ASN A 484 12.43 2.70 -17.45
C ASN A 484 12.89 4.08 -17.95
N PRO A 485 13.44 4.94 -17.08
CA PRO A 485 13.85 6.30 -17.45
C PRO A 485 15.02 6.37 -18.45
N ASN A 486 15.61 5.22 -18.80
CA ASN A 486 16.62 5.12 -19.85
C ASN A 486 16.04 4.90 -21.25
N TYR A 487 14.75 4.56 -21.37
CA TYR A 487 14.12 4.26 -22.64
C TYR A 487 13.33 5.45 -23.18
N HIS A 488 13.52 5.73 -24.47
CA HIS A 488 12.95 6.89 -25.13
C HIS A 488 12.50 6.61 -26.55
N SER A 489 11.41 7.26 -26.97
CA SER A 489 10.87 7.10 -28.32
C SER A 489 10.17 8.36 -28.83
N TYR A 490 10.36 8.67 -30.11
CA TYR A 490 9.55 9.68 -30.82
C TYR A 490 8.11 9.23 -31.06
N LYS A 491 7.86 7.92 -31.01
CA LYS A 491 6.55 7.29 -31.25
C LYS A 491 6.27 6.33 -30.10
N PRO A 492 6.01 6.86 -28.90
CA PRO A 492 5.78 6.04 -27.72
C PRO A 492 4.57 5.13 -27.93
N LYS A 493 4.71 3.85 -27.57
CA LYS A 493 3.70 2.80 -27.74
C LYS A 493 3.65 1.89 -26.51
N VAL A 494 2.54 1.16 -26.37
CA VAL A 494 2.36 0.19 -25.28
C VAL A 494 3.56 -0.77 -25.19
N GLN A 495 4.03 -1.01 -23.96
CA GLN A 495 5.15 -1.90 -23.63
C GLN A 495 6.49 -1.59 -24.31
N ASP A 496 6.73 -0.35 -24.72
CA ASP A 496 8.09 0.13 -25.01
C ASP A 496 8.82 0.65 -23.77
N TYR A 497 8.10 0.77 -22.64
CA TYR A 497 8.60 1.19 -21.32
C TYR A 497 9.23 2.60 -21.30
N THR A 498 8.90 3.42 -22.29
CA THR A 498 9.47 4.76 -22.44
C THR A 498 8.81 5.78 -21.52
N GLU A 499 9.58 6.78 -21.09
CA GLU A 499 9.00 7.92 -20.35
C GLU A 499 7.95 8.67 -21.14
N GLU A 500 8.12 8.80 -22.46
CA GLU A 500 7.15 9.48 -23.30
C GLU A 500 5.79 8.73 -23.34
N TYR A 501 5.80 7.39 -23.21
CA TYR A 501 4.56 6.62 -23.09
C TYR A 501 3.89 6.81 -21.72
N GLN A 502 4.68 6.80 -20.64
CA GLN A 502 4.18 7.08 -19.29
C GLN A 502 3.48 8.45 -19.23
N LEU A 503 4.13 9.47 -19.81
CA LEU A 503 3.59 10.81 -19.88
C LEU A 503 2.27 10.85 -20.66
N LYS A 504 2.20 10.17 -21.81
CA LYS A 504 0.98 10.06 -22.62
C LYS A 504 -0.15 9.39 -21.84
N PHE A 505 0.14 8.29 -21.16
CA PHE A 505 -0.82 7.52 -20.38
C PHE A 505 -1.41 8.36 -19.23
N HIS A 506 -0.56 8.97 -18.40
CA HIS A 506 -1.04 9.78 -17.27
C HIS A 506 -1.80 11.02 -17.73
N HIS A 507 -1.40 11.65 -18.83
CA HIS A 507 -2.10 12.83 -19.33
C HIS A 507 -3.55 12.50 -19.71
N ASN A 508 -3.76 11.38 -20.42
CA ASN A 508 -5.09 10.89 -20.75
C ASN A 508 -5.93 10.57 -19.49
N ALA A 509 -5.35 9.87 -18.51
CA ALA A 509 -6.06 9.54 -17.27
C ALA A 509 -6.49 10.80 -16.50
N LEU A 510 -5.58 11.76 -16.34
CA LEU A 510 -5.85 13.02 -15.65
C LEU A 510 -6.93 13.85 -16.34
N GLN A 511 -6.91 13.94 -17.68
CA GLN A 511 -7.98 14.59 -18.45
C GLN A 511 -9.32 13.88 -18.25
N THR A 512 -9.32 12.55 -18.38
CA THR A 512 -10.52 11.70 -18.19
C THR A 512 -11.19 11.96 -16.84
N PHE A 513 -10.42 12.08 -15.75
CA PHE A 513 -10.95 12.35 -14.41
C PHE A 513 -11.50 13.77 -14.25
N GLN A 514 -10.88 14.76 -14.89
CA GLN A 514 -11.33 16.16 -14.85
C GLN A 514 -12.63 16.36 -15.63
N GLU A 515 -12.78 15.65 -16.76
CA GLU A 515 -13.96 15.74 -17.63
C GLU A 515 -15.22 15.06 -17.05
N ARG A 516 -15.06 14.18 -16.05
CA ARG A 516 -16.15 13.39 -15.46
C ARG A 516 -16.38 13.75 -13.99
N PRO A 517 -17.31 14.66 -13.66
CA PRO A 517 -17.56 15.08 -12.28
C PRO A 517 -17.83 13.94 -11.29
N TYR A 518 -18.55 12.91 -11.73
CA TYR A 518 -18.94 11.74 -10.93
C TYR A 518 -17.77 10.80 -10.56
N VAL A 519 -16.62 10.90 -11.25
CA VAL A 519 -15.40 10.15 -10.90
C VAL A 519 -14.70 10.86 -9.75
N LEU A 520 -14.55 10.23 -8.59
CA LEU A 520 -13.97 10.88 -7.40
C LEU A 520 -12.51 11.32 -7.62
N GLY A 521 -11.81 10.70 -8.57
CA GLY A 521 -10.40 10.91 -8.88
C GLY A 521 -9.70 9.56 -9.00
N GLY A 522 -8.42 9.50 -8.65
CA GLY A 522 -7.72 8.23 -8.62
C GLY A 522 -6.37 8.27 -7.92
N TYR A 523 -5.81 7.09 -7.74
CA TYR A 523 -4.50 6.87 -7.15
C TYR A 523 -3.52 6.34 -8.20
N VAL A 524 -2.47 7.11 -8.48
CA VAL A 524 -1.38 6.65 -9.36
C VAL A 524 -0.77 5.39 -8.74
N TRP A 525 -0.70 4.32 -9.52
CA TRP A 525 0.10 3.14 -9.21
C TRP A 525 1.43 3.28 -9.94
N ASN A 526 2.51 3.74 -9.31
CA ASN A 526 2.66 4.09 -7.89
C ASN A 526 3.40 5.43 -7.73
N MET A 527 3.51 5.97 -6.52
CA MET A 527 4.36 7.15 -6.28
C MET A 527 5.84 6.84 -6.56
N PHE A 528 6.30 5.68 -6.10
CA PHE A 528 7.69 5.25 -6.20
C PHE A 528 7.78 3.87 -6.86
N ASP A 529 8.83 3.62 -7.62
CA ASP A 529 9.19 2.25 -8.00
C ASP A 529 9.46 1.45 -6.72
N PHE A 530 9.18 0.14 -6.73
CA PHE A 530 9.24 -0.69 -5.52
C PHE A 530 9.66 -2.13 -5.82
N GLY A 531 10.08 -2.85 -4.78
CA GLY A 531 10.54 -4.23 -4.85
C GLY A 531 9.44 -5.23 -5.14
N SER A 532 9.59 -5.97 -6.24
CA SER A 532 8.78 -7.13 -6.59
C SER A 532 9.71 -8.22 -7.13
N ALA A 533 10.19 -9.09 -6.25
CA ALA A 533 11.27 -10.04 -6.53
C ALA A 533 11.01 -10.97 -7.73
N ASN A 534 9.74 -11.22 -8.06
CA ASN A 534 9.32 -12.09 -9.16
C ASN A 534 9.29 -11.38 -10.52
N ARG A 535 9.40 -10.05 -10.57
CA ARG A 535 9.39 -9.29 -11.83
C ARG A 535 10.72 -9.38 -12.57
N ASN A 536 10.63 -9.43 -13.90
CA ASN A 536 11.76 -9.33 -14.81
C ASN A 536 11.27 -8.73 -16.14
N GLU A 537 11.00 -7.42 -16.14
CA GLU A 537 10.40 -6.70 -17.25
C GLU A 537 10.96 -5.27 -17.34
N GLY A 538 10.78 -4.60 -18.48
CA GLY A 538 11.23 -3.21 -18.63
C GLY A 538 12.75 -2.99 -18.48
N GLY A 539 13.56 -4.04 -18.64
CA GLY A 539 15.01 -3.99 -18.52
C GLY A 539 15.54 -4.05 -17.09
N GLU A 540 14.68 -4.24 -16.08
CA GLU A 540 15.08 -4.37 -14.68
C GLU A 540 14.50 -5.64 -14.07
N LYS A 541 15.26 -6.27 -13.17
CA LYS A 541 14.81 -7.44 -12.40
C LYS A 541 14.40 -7.00 -11.00
N GLY A 542 13.38 -7.66 -10.45
CA GLY A 542 13.00 -7.55 -9.05
C GLY A 542 12.29 -6.25 -8.67
N LYS A 543 11.82 -5.47 -9.64
CA LYS A 543 11.21 -4.15 -9.43
C LYS A 543 9.94 -3.99 -10.25
N ASN A 544 8.96 -3.31 -9.69
CA ASN A 544 7.87 -2.69 -10.43
C ASN A 544 8.28 -1.24 -10.73
N LEU A 545 8.24 -0.85 -12.00
CA LEU A 545 8.79 0.41 -12.53
C LEU A 545 7.70 1.44 -12.83
N LYS A 546 6.49 1.29 -12.27
CA LYS A 546 5.38 2.21 -12.53
C LYS A 546 5.46 3.53 -11.76
N GLY A 547 6.43 3.68 -10.87
CA GLY A 547 6.63 4.86 -10.04
C GLY A 547 6.70 6.16 -10.85
N LEU A 548 6.20 7.25 -10.27
CA LEU A 548 6.53 8.61 -10.72
C LEU A 548 7.97 8.98 -10.37
N VAL A 549 8.54 8.31 -9.38
CA VAL A 549 9.90 8.51 -8.87
C VAL A 549 10.58 7.14 -8.73
N THR A 550 11.89 7.08 -8.94
CA THR A 550 12.66 5.84 -8.79
C THR A 550 12.69 5.33 -7.34
N ILE A 551 12.99 4.04 -7.17
CA ILE A 551 12.93 3.33 -5.88
C ILE A 551 13.87 3.91 -4.80
N ASP A 552 14.95 4.55 -5.23
CA ASP A 552 15.94 5.23 -4.39
C ASP A 552 15.60 6.71 -4.11
N ARG A 553 14.47 7.19 -4.63
CA ARG A 553 13.97 8.56 -4.51
C ARG A 553 14.86 9.63 -5.17
N THR A 554 15.80 9.24 -6.03
CA THR A 554 16.76 10.20 -6.63
C THR A 554 16.28 10.82 -7.94
N LEU A 555 15.47 10.11 -8.73
CA LEU A 555 15.03 10.55 -10.05
C LEU A 555 13.51 10.67 -10.10
N LYS A 556 13.03 11.89 -10.37
CA LYS A 556 11.64 12.21 -10.69
C LYS A 556 11.43 12.08 -12.21
N LYS A 557 10.55 11.16 -12.64
CA LYS A 557 10.23 10.91 -14.05
C LYS A 557 9.41 12.07 -14.60
N ASP A 558 9.29 12.20 -15.93
CA ASP A 558 8.50 13.29 -16.53
C ASP A 558 7.04 13.33 -16.05
N SER A 559 6.45 12.16 -15.78
CA SER A 559 5.08 12.04 -15.26
C SER A 559 4.91 12.62 -13.85
N PHE A 560 5.97 12.69 -13.03
CA PHE A 560 5.95 13.42 -11.75
C PHE A 560 5.59 14.90 -12.00
N TYR A 561 6.25 15.53 -12.95
CA TYR A 561 6.04 16.94 -13.28
C TYR A 561 4.70 17.17 -13.99
N LEU A 562 4.20 16.17 -14.72
CA LEU A 562 2.84 16.22 -15.26
C LEU A 562 1.80 16.25 -14.13
N CYS A 563 1.88 15.32 -13.18
CA CYS A 563 1.03 15.34 -11.99
C CYS A 563 1.15 16.67 -11.23
N LYS A 564 2.38 17.18 -11.05
CA LYS A 564 2.63 18.49 -10.45
C LYS A 564 1.94 19.64 -11.19
N ALA A 565 1.91 19.61 -12.53
CA ALA A 565 1.22 20.61 -13.36
C ALA A 565 -0.30 20.61 -13.13
N TYR A 566 -0.88 19.44 -12.85
CA TYR A 566 -2.30 19.30 -12.56
C TYR A 566 -2.67 19.65 -11.13
N TRP A 567 -1.82 19.34 -10.15
CA TRP A 567 -2.22 19.30 -8.74
C TRP A 567 -1.58 20.39 -7.88
N SER A 568 -0.32 20.72 -8.10
CA SER A 568 0.41 21.68 -7.27
C SER A 568 -0.02 23.12 -7.56
N GLN A 569 -0.06 23.92 -6.50
CA GLN A 569 -0.28 25.38 -6.59
C GLN A 569 1.03 26.16 -6.71
N ASP A 570 2.18 25.51 -6.50
CA ASP A 570 3.49 26.14 -6.61
C ASP A 570 3.83 26.40 -8.08
N PRO A 571 4.04 27.65 -8.51
CA PRO A 571 4.35 27.96 -9.90
C PRO A 571 5.65 27.29 -10.36
N PHE A 572 5.63 26.60 -11.49
CA PHE A 572 6.83 26.00 -12.08
C PHE A 572 6.73 25.80 -13.59
N VAL A 573 7.88 25.64 -14.26
CA VAL A 573 7.99 25.16 -15.63
C VAL A 573 8.99 24.02 -15.71
N TYR A 574 8.76 23.06 -16.60
CA TYR A 574 9.61 21.89 -16.78
C TYR A 574 9.63 21.43 -18.24
N LEU A 575 10.82 21.22 -18.81
CA LEU A 575 11.05 20.61 -20.12
C LEU A 575 11.12 19.08 -19.97
N ALA A 576 10.15 18.40 -20.59
CA ALA A 576 10.08 16.95 -20.66
C ALA A 576 11.01 16.39 -21.76
N GLY A 577 11.37 15.11 -21.66
CA GLY A 577 12.29 14.44 -22.57
C GLY A 577 13.75 14.82 -22.35
N ARG A 578 14.11 15.36 -21.17
CA ARG A 578 15.48 15.80 -20.84
C ARG A 578 16.51 14.67 -20.79
N ARG A 579 16.07 13.42 -20.58
CA ARG A 579 16.90 12.21 -20.62
C ARG A 579 17.04 11.65 -22.05
N PHE A 580 16.13 12.02 -22.95
CA PHE A 580 16.24 11.76 -24.39
C PHE A 580 17.16 12.80 -25.05
N ILE A 581 18.44 12.78 -24.65
CA ILE A 581 19.45 13.77 -25.05
C ILE A 581 19.83 13.63 -26.53
N HIS A 582 20.08 12.39 -26.98
CA HIS A 582 20.58 12.11 -28.33
C HIS A 582 19.44 11.96 -29.33
N ARG A 583 19.29 12.95 -30.22
CA ARG A 583 18.16 13.07 -31.13
C ARG A 583 18.57 12.75 -32.58
N HIS A 584 18.09 11.64 -33.12
CA HIS A 584 18.42 11.23 -34.49
C HIS A 584 17.44 11.72 -35.58
N GLN A 585 16.34 12.38 -35.20
CA GLN A 585 15.41 12.96 -36.17
C GLN A 585 15.74 14.43 -36.41
N GLU A 586 15.55 14.89 -37.65
CA GLU A 586 15.74 16.29 -38.03
C GLU A 586 14.79 17.22 -37.27
N ARG A 587 13.55 16.77 -37.08
CA ARG A 587 12.47 17.52 -36.43
C ARG A 587 12.10 16.89 -35.10
N ASN A 588 12.03 17.72 -34.06
CA ASN A 588 11.87 17.30 -32.69
C ASN A 588 10.75 18.12 -32.04
N ASP A 589 9.81 17.44 -31.39
CA ASP A 589 8.77 18.12 -30.61
C ASP A 589 9.30 18.38 -29.20
N ILE A 590 9.12 19.61 -28.72
CA ILE A 590 9.55 20.06 -27.39
C ILE A 590 8.31 20.24 -26.51
N LYS A 591 8.22 19.48 -25.43
CA LYS A 591 7.11 19.54 -24.47
C LYS A 591 7.49 20.28 -23.20
N VAL A 592 6.62 21.19 -22.78
CA VAL A 592 6.72 21.95 -21.54
C VAL A 592 5.55 21.57 -20.63
N LEU A 593 5.87 21.14 -19.41
CA LEU A 593 4.91 20.83 -18.34
C LEU A 593 4.87 22.01 -17.36
N THR A 594 3.68 22.54 -17.08
CA THR A 594 3.54 23.71 -16.19
C THR A 594 2.11 23.89 -15.69
N ASN A 595 1.96 24.50 -14.51
CA ASN A 595 0.68 25.02 -14.02
C ASN A 595 0.48 26.52 -14.35
N MET A 596 1.46 27.16 -14.98
CA MET A 596 1.46 28.58 -15.36
C MET A 596 0.78 28.78 -16.71
N ASN A 597 0.25 29.99 -16.95
CA ASN A 597 -0.57 30.29 -18.14
C ASN A 597 0.14 31.03 -19.26
N HIS A 598 1.44 31.33 -19.09
CA HIS A 598 2.23 32.08 -20.05
C HIS A 598 3.66 31.56 -20.05
N ILE A 599 4.11 31.05 -21.20
CA ILE A 599 5.47 30.54 -21.38
C ILE A 599 6.16 31.14 -22.61
N ARG A 600 7.50 31.21 -22.55
CA ARG A 600 8.39 31.53 -23.67
C ARG A 600 9.45 30.46 -23.78
N VAL A 601 9.61 29.88 -24.97
CA VAL A 601 10.60 28.85 -25.26
C VAL A 601 11.67 29.45 -26.15
N TYR A 602 12.93 29.17 -25.83
CA TYR A 602 14.11 29.66 -26.54
C TYR A 602 14.94 28.48 -27.02
N HIS A 603 15.55 28.63 -28.19
CA HIS A 603 16.54 27.72 -28.76
C HIS A 603 17.82 28.50 -29.01
N ASN A 604 18.91 28.13 -28.33
CA ASN A 604 20.20 28.81 -28.40
C ASN A 604 20.08 30.35 -28.19
N ASP A 605 19.36 30.72 -27.12
CA ASP A 605 19.06 32.10 -26.72
C ASP A 605 18.16 32.92 -27.67
N GLU A 606 17.73 32.34 -28.80
CA GLU A 606 16.72 32.94 -29.69
C GLU A 606 15.31 32.52 -29.28
N LEU A 607 14.37 33.46 -29.28
CA LEU A 607 12.96 33.17 -28.96
C LEU A 607 12.36 32.28 -30.05
N LEU A 608 12.00 31.06 -29.68
CA LEU A 608 11.41 30.07 -30.57
C LEU A 608 9.88 30.16 -30.58
N ALA A 609 9.25 30.29 -29.40
CA ALA A 609 7.81 30.38 -29.26
C ALA A 609 7.38 31.15 -28.01
N GLU A 610 6.23 31.81 -28.06
CA GLU A 610 5.54 32.39 -26.90
C GLU A 610 4.09 31.89 -26.91
N MET A 611 3.66 31.24 -25.83
CA MET A 611 2.35 30.59 -25.73
C MET A 611 1.62 31.06 -24.47
N ARG A 612 0.29 31.18 -24.58
CA ARG A 612 -0.60 31.53 -23.47
C ARG A 612 -1.80 30.60 -23.49
N GLY A 613 -2.16 30.06 -22.33
CA GLY A 613 -3.27 29.11 -22.23
C GLY A 613 -3.38 28.50 -20.84
N SER A 614 -4.34 27.59 -20.65
CA SER A 614 -4.59 26.89 -19.37
C SER A 614 -4.22 25.42 -19.42
N GLU A 615 -3.62 24.97 -20.52
CA GLU A 615 -3.11 23.63 -20.73
C GLU A 615 -2.00 23.31 -19.71
N ARG A 616 -1.89 22.03 -19.36
CA ARG A 616 -0.81 21.54 -18.48
C ARG A 616 0.42 21.07 -19.24
N VAL A 617 0.25 20.86 -20.54
CA VAL A 617 1.27 20.43 -21.48
C VAL A 617 1.23 21.36 -22.69
N PHE A 618 2.27 22.14 -22.88
CA PHE A 618 2.49 22.92 -24.10
C PHE A 618 3.47 22.17 -25.00
N GLU A 619 3.34 22.34 -26.32
CA GLU A 619 4.17 21.65 -27.30
C GLU A 619 4.61 22.62 -28.40
N VAL A 620 5.93 22.72 -28.61
CA VAL A 620 6.53 23.38 -29.76
C VAL A 620 6.92 22.29 -30.75
N LYS A 621 6.25 22.27 -31.91
CA LYS A 621 6.42 21.21 -32.90
C LYS A 621 7.55 21.49 -33.87
N ASP A 622 8.08 20.42 -34.44
CA ASP A 622 8.97 20.47 -35.61
C ASP A 622 10.28 21.27 -35.39
N VAL A 623 10.83 21.30 -34.16
CA VAL A 623 12.06 22.03 -33.84
C VAL A 623 13.26 21.36 -34.49
N THR A 624 14.02 22.14 -35.28
CA THR A 624 15.22 21.66 -35.98
C THR A 624 16.46 21.93 -35.13
N LEU A 625 17.21 20.87 -34.81
CA LEU A 625 18.43 20.97 -34.02
C LEU A 625 19.64 21.25 -34.93
N VAL A 626 20.52 22.17 -34.52
CA VAL A 626 21.78 22.45 -35.19
C VAL A 626 22.88 21.50 -34.73
N GLN A 627 23.91 21.27 -35.54
CA GLN A 627 25.04 20.42 -35.16
C GLN A 627 25.70 20.92 -33.85
N GLY A 628 25.99 19.99 -32.94
CA GLY A 628 26.51 20.28 -31.59
C GLY A 628 25.43 20.38 -30.53
N GLU A 629 25.71 21.08 -29.45
CA GLU A 629 24.76 21.26 -28.34
C GLU A 629 23.65 22.25 -28.71
N ASN A 630 22.41 21.88 -28.37
CA ASN A 630 21.24 22.72 -28.54
C ASN A 630 20.64 23.00 -27.17
N ARG A 631 20.74 24.26 -26.74
CA ARG A 631 20.20 24.72 -25.46
C ARG A 631 18.73 25.09 -25.65
N ILE A 632 17.84 24.33 -25.03
CA ILE A 632 16.41 24.62 -24.99
C ILE A 632 16.09 25.18 -23.62
N ARG A 633 15.65 26.44 -23.58
CA ARG A 633 15.33 27.15 -22.33
C ARG A 633 13.87 27.55 -22.35
N VAL A 634 13.17 27.37 -21.23
CA VAL A 634 11.79 27.83 -21.07
C VAL A 634 11.70 28.82 -19.91
N GLU A 635 10.92 29.88 -20.13
CA GLU A 635 10.50 30.83 -19.11
C GLU A 635 8.98 30.68 -18.90
N GLY A 636 8.55 30.45 -17.67
CA GLY A 636 7.15 30.63 -17.26
C GLY A 636 6.99 31.94 -16.53
N ILE A 637 5.92 32.67 -16.84
CA ILE A 637 5.68 34.02 -16.33
C ILE A 637 4.37 34.04 -15.56
N GLN A 638 4.42 34.40 -14.27
CA GLN A 638 3.23 34.57 -13.43
C GLN A 638 3.48 35.70 -12.43
N ALA A 639 2.58 36.69 -12.40
CA ALA A 639 2.64 37.84 -11.50
C ALA A 639 4.03 38.52 -11.47
N ASP A 640 4.61 38.76 -12.65
CA ASP A 640 5.95 39.35 -12.87
C ASP A 640 7.14 38.53 -12.34
N VAL A 641 6.92 37.31 -11.84
CA VAL A 641 7.96 36.35 -11.51
C VAL A 641 8.22 35.44 -12.71
N VAL A 642 9.50 35.23 -13.03
CA VAL A 642 9.94 34.34 -14.11
C VAL A 642 10.54 33.08 -13.51
N HIS A 643 9.94 31.94 -13.84
CA HIS A 643 10.45 30.60 -13.54
C HIS A 643 11.19 30.08 -14.77
N VAL A 644 12.36 29.48 -14.59
CA VAL A 644 13.21 29.05 -15.70
C VAL A 644 13.55 27.58 -15.55
N ASP A 645 13.50 26.85 -16.65
CA ASP A 645 14.06 25.51 -16.76
C ASP A 645 14.79 25.37 -18.11
N GLU A 646 15.71 24.42 -18.18
CA GLU A 646 16.61 24.27 -19.31
C GLU A 646 17.05 22.82 -19.50
N MET A 647 17.19 22.42 -20.77
CA MET A 647 17.82 21.15 -21.15
C MET A 647 18.74 21.33 -22.35
N VAL A 648 19.64 20.37 -22.54
CA VAL A 648 20.54 20.29 -23.69
C VAL A 648 20.19 19.06 -24.53
N LEU A 649 20.02 19.26 -25.83
CA LEU A 649 19.80 18.21 -26.81
C LEU A 649 20.96 18.15 -27.81
N ILE A 650 21.29 16.96 -28.29
CA ILE A 650 22.41 16.73 -29.22
C ILE A 650 21.89 15.92 -30.42
N PRO A 651 21.92 16.47 -31.65
CA PRO A 651 21.57 15.71 -32.82
C PRO A 651 22.66 14.67 -33.12
N VAL A 652 22.23 13.47 -33.50
CA VAL A 652 23.10 12.35 -33.85
C VAL A 652 22.65 11.73 -35.17
N MET A 653 23.55 11.07 -35.89
CA MET A 653 23.20 10.47 -37.20
C MET A 653 22.38 9.18 -37.07
N GLU A 654 22.62 8.40 -36.02
CA GLU A 654 21.99 7.10 -35.80
C GLU A 654 21.26 7.07 -34.45
N ALA A 655 20.23 6.23 -34.36
CA ALA A 655 19.48 6.05 -33.13
C ALA A 655 20.37 5.42 -32.03
N ASN A 656 20.36 6.02 -30.84
CA ASN A 656 21.01 5.45 -29.67
C ASN A 656 20.28 4.17 -29.24
N GLN A 657 20.93 3.02 -29.39
CA GLN A 657 20.34 1.73 -29.07
C GLN A 657 20.03 1.54 -27.58
N SER A 658 20.67 2.29 -26.68
CA SER A 658 20.37 2.21 -25.25
C SER A 658 18.98 2.75 -24.90
N TYR A 659 18.37 3.56 -25.77
CA TYR A 659 17.02 4.09 -25.58
C TYR A 659 15.91 3.11 -25.97
N ILE A 660 16.27 2.02 -26.65
CA ILE A 660 15.30 1.08 -27.18
C ILE A 660 15.26 -0.12 -26.26
N HIS A 661 14.09 -0.39 -25.69
CA HIS A 661 13.85 -1.66 -25.03
C HIS A 661 13.94 -2.78 -26.08
N VAL A 662 15.04 -3.53 -26.07
CA VAL A 662 15.16 -4.76 -26.83
C VAL A 662 14.46 -5.84 -26.01
N LYS A 663 13.24 -6.21 -26.40
CA LYS A 663 12.68 -7.48 -25.96
C LYS A 663 13.68 -8.54 -26.38
N GLU A 664 14.25 -9.29 -25.44
CA GLU A 664 14.98 -10.50 -25.79
C GLU A 664 14.04 -11.29 -26.71
N GLU A 665 14.42 -11.45 -27.99
CA GLU A 665 13.81 -12.50 -28.79
C GLU A 665 14.05 -13.75 -27.96
N LYS A 666 13.00 -14.30 -27.32
CA LYS A 666 13.02 -15.70 -26.93
C LYS A 666 13.52 -16.41 -28.18
N THR A 667 14.75 -16.93 -28.11
CA THR A 667 15.48 -17.46 -29.25
C THR A 667 14.52 -18.18 -30.18
N LYS A 668 14.49 -17.79 -31.46
CA LYS A 668 13.78 -18.49 -32.53
C LYS A 668 13.83 -19.99 -32.23
N HIS A 669 12.63 -20.57 -32.11
CA HIS A 669 12.27 -21.77 -31.32
C HIS A 669 11.66 -21.50 -29.93
N VAL A 670 10.79 -20.49 -29.80
CA VAL A 670 9.56 -20.75 -29.04
C VAL A 670 8.74 -21.69 -29.90
N VAL A 671 8.97 -23.00 -29.75
CA VAL A 671 7.91 -23.96 -30.05
C VAL A 671 6.79 -23.54 -29.11
N ASN A 672 5.67 -23.05 -29.64
CA ASN A 672 4.52 -22.81 -28.79
C ASN A 672 4.31 -24.11 -28.02
N TRP A 673 4.29 -24.09 -26.68
CA TRP A 673 4.33 -25.33 -25.89
C TRP A 673 3.16 -26.28 -26.24
N PHE A 674 2.10 -25.72 -26.83
CA PHE A 674 0.93 -26.40 -27.35
C PHE A 674 1.01 -26.88 -28.82
N GLU A 675 2.04 -26.54 -29.60
CA GLU A 675 2.25 -27.06 -30.98
C GLU A 675 2.43 -28.58 -31.03
N ASN A 676 2.71 -29.21 -29.88
CA ASN A 676 2.79 -30.66 -29.74
C ASN A 676 1.41 -31.33 -29.53
N PHE A 677 0.33 -30.55 -29.45
CA PHE A 677 -1.03 -31.07 -29.24
C PHE A 677 -1.91 -30.87 -30.47
N ASP A 678 -2.86 -31.79 -30.65
CA ASP A 678 -3.86 -31.69 -31.72
C ASP A 678 -4.90 -30.63 -31.36
N LEU A 679 -4.91 -29.51 -32.08
CA LEU A 679 -5.85 -28.40 -31.92
C LEU A 679 -7.13 -28.59 -32.76
N SER A 680 -7.52 -29.83 -33.09
CA SER A 680 -8.74 -30.15 -33.83
C SER A 680 -10.06 -29.85 -33.07
N GLY A 681 -9.97 -29.21 -31.91
CA GLY A 681 -11.12 -28.68 -31.18
C GLY A 681 -11.85 -27.59 -31.98
N ASP A 682 -13.16 -27.68 -32.00
CA ASP A 682 -14.08 -26.74 -32.66
C ASP A 682 -14.40 -25.51 -31.81
N GLY A 683 -13.74 -25.35 -30.65
CA GLY A 683 -13.97 -24.26 -29.71
C GLY A 683 -15.26 -24.41 -28.89
N GLN A 684 -16.05 -25.47 -29.11
CA GLN A 684 -17.26 -25.76 -28.34
C GLN A 684 -16.93 -26.52 -27.06
N ILE A 685 -17.33 -25.95 -25.92
CA ILE A 685 -17.15 -26.52 -24.58
C ILE A 685 -18.51 -27.09 -24.14
N GLU A 686 -18.66 -28.40 -24.22
CA GLU A 686 -19.83 -29.12 -23.68
C GLU A 686 -19.48 -29.63 -22.27
N LEU A 687 -20.41 -29.59 -21.32
CA LEU A 687 -20.20 -30.11 -19.96
C LEU A 687 -21.03 -31.36 -19.74
N LYS A 688 -20.38 -32.44 -19.30
CA LYS A 688 -21.07 -33.68 -18.95
C LYS A 688 -21.22 -33.78 -17.44
N ASP A 689 -22.47 -33.93 -16.99
CA ASP A 689 -22.79 -34.02 -15.56
C ASP A 689 -22.08 -35.20 -14.89
N GLY A 690 -21.54 -34.97 -13.70
CA GLY A 690 -20.77 -35.96 -12.91
C GLY A 690 -19.36 -36.28 -13.43
N CYS A 691 -18.83 -35.57 -14.43
CA CYS A 691 -17.46 -35.74 -14.93
C CYS A 691 -16.59 -34.50 -14.64
N PHE A 692 -15.27 -34.67 -14.59
CA PHE A 692 -14.32 -33.56 -14.47
C PHE A 692 -14.39 -32.63 -15.69
N SER A 693 -13.99 -31.39 -15.50
CA SER A 693 -14.06 -30.32 -16.49
C SER A 693 -12.92 -29.32 -16.33
N ILE A 694 -12.71 -28.46 -17.33
CA ILE A 694 -11.75 -27.36 -17.28
C ILE A 694 -12.12 -26.29 -16.24
N TYR A 695 -13.32 -26.36 -15.66
CA TYR A 695 -13.81 -25.48 -14.60
C TYR A 695 -13.49 -26.01 -13.19
N ASP A 696 -13.11 -27.29 -13.06
CA ASP A 696 -12.65 -27.84 -11.79
C ASP A 696 -11.27 -27.27 -11.42
N THR A 697 -11.02 -27.13 -10.11
CA THR A 697 -9.73 -26.62 -9.67
C THR A 697 -8.61 -27.62 -9.99
N ILE A 698 -7.39 -27.13 -10.15
CA ILE A 698 -6.24 -28.00 -10.37
C ILE A 698 -6.08 -28.98 -9.19
N GLU A 699 -6.38 -28.54 -7.97
CA GLU A 699 -6.41 -29.42 -6.79
C GLU A 699 -7.48 -30.52 -6.89
N ASP A 700 -8.69 -30.21 -7.37
CA ASP A 700 -9.73 -31.21 -7.63
C ASP A 700 -9.27 -32.24 -8.67
N LEU A 701 -8.67 -31.78 -9.77
CA LEU A 701 -8.10 -32.68 -10.79
C LEU A 701 -7.02 -33.58 -10.18
N TYR A 702 -6.26 -33.10 -9.20
CA TYR A 702 -5.20 -33.86 -8.54
C TYR A 702 -5.72 -34.94 -7.58
N THR A 703 -7.00 -34.91 -7.21
CA THR A 703 -7.64 -35.96 -6.40
C THR A 703 -7.88 -37.26 -7.19
N HIS A 704 -7.97 -37.18 -8.53
CA HIS A 704 -8.19 -38.34 -9.41
C HIS A 704 -6.99 -38.56 -10.34
N VAL A 705 -6.46 -39.78 -10.38
CA VAL A 705 -5.21 -40.10 -11.10
C VAL A 705 -5.27 -39.74 -12.59
N ASP A 706 -6.39 -40.02 -13.26
CA ASP A 706 -6.55 -39.75 -14.69
C ASP A 706 -6.76 -38.26 -14.98
N ALA A 707 -7.52 -37.54 -14.14
CA ALA A 707 -7.73 -36.10 -14.30
C ALA A 707 -6.42 -35.32 -14.07
N LYS A 708 -5.63 -35.74 -13.07
CA LYS A 708 -4.27 -35.26 -12.83
C LYS A 708 -3.37 -35.51 -14.03
N ALA A 709 -3.45 -36.71 -14.62
CA ALA A 709 -2.65 -37.06 -15.80
C ALA A 709 -3.01 -36.17 -17.00
N VAL A 710 -4.29 -35.87 -17.21
CA VAL A 710 -4.74 -34.90 -18.22
C VAL A 710 -4.16 -33.52 -17.93
N PHE A 711 -4.23 -33.01 -16.70
CA PHE A 711 -3.62 -31.73 -16.36
C PHE A 711 -2.11 -31.72 -16.64
N LEU A 712 -1.36 -32.72 -16.14
CA LEU A 712 0.09 -32.81 -16.30
C LEU A 712 0.52 -32.96 -17.77
N LYS A 713 -0.30 -33.63 -18.60
CA LYS A 713 -0.08 -33.77 -20.04
C LYS A 713 0.05 -32.40 -20.72
N TYR A 714 -0.80 -31.45 -20.36
CA TYR A 714 -0.84 -30.12 -20.97
C TYR A 714 0.01 -29.09 -20.21
N PHE A 715 -0.03 -29.12 -18.88
CA PHE A 715 0.50 -28.05 -18.03
C PHE A 715 1.59 -28.53 -17.06
N GLY A 716 2.17 -29.72 -17.24
CA GLY A 716 3.24 -30.23 -16.37
C GLY A 716 4.47 -29.31 -16.27
N HIS A 717 4.71 -28.46 -17.27
CA HIS A 717 5.77 -27.46 -17.25
C HIS A 717 5.50 -26.32 -16.25
N THR A 718 4.24 -26.08 -15.89
CA THR A 718 3.83 -25.02 -14.95
C THR A 718 3.95 -25.43 -13.48
N THR A 719 4.11 -26.73 -13.18
CA THR A 719 4.00 -27.25 -11.82
C THR A 719 5.25 -27.04 -10.97
N ASN A 720 6.37 -26.65 -11.57
CA ASN A 720 7.66 -26.47 -10.87
C ASN A 720 7.88 -25.03 -10.34
N ASN A 721 6.85 -24.19 -10.35
CA ASN A 721 6.89 -22.82 -9.84
C ASN A 721 6.17 -22.74 -8.49
N PRO A 722 6.74 -22.09 -7.45
CA PRO A 722 6.03 -21.78 -6.19
C PRO A 722 4.63 -21.20 -6.38
N PHE A 723 4.40 -20.41 -7.43
CA PHE A 723 3.08 -19.87 -7.79
C PHE A 723 2.03 -20.98 -7.97
N PHE A 724 2.39 -22.11 -8.57
CA PHE A 724 1.48 -23.23 -8.83
C PHE A 724 0.96 -23.84 -7.53
N GLU A 725 1.82 -24.06 -6.54
CA GLU A 725 1.41 -24.61 -5.24
C GLU A 725 0.45 -23.68 -4.50
N VAL A 726 0.60 -22.37 -4.71
CA VAL A 726 -0.24 -21.33 -4.12
C VAL A 726 -1.60 -21.23 -4.81
N THR A 727 -1.65 -21.40 -6.14
CA THR A 727 -2.87 -21.20 -6.93
C THR A 727 -3.64 -22.47 -7.26
N LYS A 728 -3.06 -23.67 -7.16
CA LYS A 728 -3.72 -24.92 -7.59
C LYS A 728 -5.08 -25.19 -6.94
N GLY A 729 -5.27 -24.74 -5.69
CA GLY A 729 -6.53 -24.90 -4.96
C GLY A 729 -7.63 -23.91 -5.36
N VAL A 730 -7.32 -22.87 -6.14
CA VAL A 730 -8.26 -21.81 -6.55
C VAL A 730 -8.35 -21.61 -8.06
N MET A 731 -7.35 -22.10 -8.79
CA MET A 731 -7.19 -21.94 -10.23
C MET A 731 -7.74 -23.16 -10.98
N SER A 732 -8.43 -22.92 -12.08
CA SER A 732 -8.90 -23.94 -13.04
C SER A 732 -8.19 -23.73 -14.38
N ILE A 733 -8.26 -24.71 -15.29
CA ILE A 733 -7.67 -24.61 -16.64
C ILE A 733 -8.34 -23.47 -17.44
N GLU A 734 -9.64 -23.29 -17.27
CA GLU A 734 -10.38 -22.19 -17.89
C GLU A 734 -9.87 -20.82 -17.41
N LYS A 735 -9.65 -20.64 -16.11
CA LYS A 735 -9.10 -19.40 -15.57
C LYS A 735 -7.66 -19.15 -15.98
N MET A 736 -6.85 -20.21 -16.06
CA MET A 736 -5.49 -20.09 -16.63
C MET A 736 -5.55 -19.49 -18.04
N SER A 737 -6.58 -19.80 -18.83
CA SER A 737 -6.69 -19.30 -20.20
C SER A 737 -7.04 -17.82 -20.30
N GLN A 738 -7.68 -17.27 -19.28
CA GLN A 738 -7.99 -15.84 -19.19
C GLN A 738 -6.75 -15.01 -18.83
N LEU A 739 -5.71 -15.64 -18.29
CA LEU A 739 -4.45 -14.99 -17.92
C LEU A 739 -3.49 -15.01 -19.11
N ALA A 740 -3.25 -13.83 -19.69
CA ALA A 740 -2.44 -13.66 -20.91
C ALA A 740 -1.03 -14.29 -20.83
N PHE A 741 -0.47 -14.46 -19.63
CA PHE A 741 0.82 -15.12 -19.40
C PHE A 741 0.86 -16.59 -19.87
N TYR A 742 -0.25 -17.33 -19.82
CA TYR A 742 -0.27 -18.76 -20.18
C TYR A 742 -0.46 -19.00 -21.68
N GLU A 743 -0.89 -17.98 -22.45
CA GLU A 743 -1.09 -18.03 -23.90
C GLU A 743 -1.88 -19.28 -24.36
N ILE A 744 -2.93 -19.67 -23.62
CA ILE A 744 -3.72 -20.89 -23.90
C ILE A 744 -4.71 -20.61 -25.04
N PRO A 745 -4.64 -21.32 -26.19
CA PRO A 745 -5.62 -21.18 -27.26
C PRO A 745 -7.00 -21.73 -26.87
N LEU A 746 -8.07 -21.10 -27.34
CA LEU A 746 -9.45 -21.55 -27.12
C LEU A 746 -9.70 -22.97 -27.65
N GLU A 747 -9.09 -23.32 -28.78
CA GLU A 747 -9.18 -24.65 -29.39
C GLU A 747 -8.62 -25.72 -28.44
N LEU A 748 -7.52 -25.41 -27.75
CA LEU A 748 -6.91 -26.33 -26.79
C LEU A 748 -7.83 -26.58 -25.58
N LEU A 749 -8.57 -25.57 -25.12
CA LEU A 749 -9.53 -25.74 -24.02
C LEU A 749 -10.61 -26.76 -24.37
N SER A 750 -11.14 -26.71 -25.58
CA SER A 750 -12.15 -27.67 -26.03
C SER A 750 -11.61 -29.11 -26.14
N VAL A 751 -10.34 -29.27 -26.49
CA VAL A 751 -9.65 -30.57 -26.50
C VAL A 751 -9.47 -31.11 -25.08
N ILE A 752 -8.98 -30.27 -24.17
CA ILE A 752 -8.78 -30.66 -22.76
C ILE A 752 -10.13 -30.98 -22.11
N GLN A 753 -11.18 -30.19 -22.38
CA GLN A 753 -12.52 -30.45 -21.88
C GLN A 753 -13.06 -31.82 -22.35
N LYS A 754 -12.84 -32.20 -23.61
CA LYS A 754 -13.27 -33.51 -24.14
C LYS A 754 -12.58 -34.67 -23.41
N GLU A 755 -11.31 -34.53 -23.04
CA GLU A 755 -10.60 -35.54 -22.24
C GLU A 755 -11.07 -35.59 -20.78
N LEU A 756 -11.37 -34.45 -20.16
CA LEU A 756 -11.87 -34.41 -18.78
C LEU A 756 -13.33 -34.92 -18.69
N ASN A 757 -14.17 -34.63 -19.67
CA ASN A 757 -15.59 -34.99 -19.72
C ASN A 757 -15.89 -36.49 -19.72
N ILE A 758 -14.89 -37.35 -19.91
CA ILE A 758 -15.07 -38.81 -19.85
C ILE A 758 -14.62 -39.39 -18.51
N ILE A 759 -14.04 -38.58 -17.64
CA ILE A 759 -13.51 -38.98 -16.33
C ILE A 759 -14.55 -38.65 -15.26
N PRO A 760 -15.17 -39.64 -14.59
CA PRO A 760 -16.14 -39.39 -13.53
C PRO A 760 -15.48 -38.78 -12.28
N LYS A 761 -16.22 -37.90 -11.58
CA LYS A 761 -15.82 -37.32 -10.29
C LYS A 761 -15.98 -38.28 -9.12
#